data_AF-A0A409V9Y3-F1
#
_entry.id   AF-A0A409V9Y3-F1
#
_cell.length_a   1.000
_cell.length_b   1.000
_cell.length_c   1.000
_cell.angle_alpha   90.00
_cell.angle_beta   90.00
_cell.angle_gamma   90.00
#
_symmetry.space_group_name_H-M   'P 1'
#
loop_
_entity.id
_entity.type
_entity.pdbx_description
1 polymer ?
#
loop_
_entity_poly.entity_id
_entity_poly.type
_entity_poly.pdbx_seq_one_letter_code
_entity_poly.pdbx_strand_id
1 'polypeptide(L)'
;MVAFLHLICALLPAVALATSIDILYDGRAAYNYTQSNLDGSWDPYLTVVKGSESASHYTQLLGKSSSPTPLWRKPILPFLPFPSLANEQVLAVSIDNSSVFIPGGNVQNAQYGFRRTDIIAQKDWSPANLTPLIETGTTVFHFSIKADDRKPLNYKHEYQVVFIEPSDGSHVFGVQLGSPFTNPTGKLPAKGARNFKILDHALNVLFETPFVPGIWHNFAVQVDWDRITLAVLYSIESLPLKPVTKVVPNLSVPAGDAGKGEFHFGVLKLPLVNPADSPDKQGDVVHHGIQEGQLKLKNASILVVGAGGLGCPALQYLAAAGVGRLGIVDHDTVEISNLQRQILHNEKTVGMLKVESAAKAIQIINPTVQVDCITQNLNSQNAVQLLQNYDIILDCTDNAPTRYLLSDTAVALAKPLVSGAAQMFHGQLCTYNLGPNSQCYRCMFPKPPSPTATGTCEELGVLGAVTGVIGNLQALEAIKIITGLHDNEQRLLIFSALSSSPFRSMKLGAKKPTCPACGIDGLKAAQISETDYVQFCGGPRPDWIKRGLTEGESGSRVSVKEFHDILKQKSGNINVIDVRPPTEFEICQLPQTKNVLLHELVAKPDSFLPEKDETETYILCRLGNDSQIAAHALKEAADASARHLIVKDVIGGLRAWSREVDQTFPVY
;
A
#
# COMPACT_ATOMS: atom_id res chain seq x y z
N MET A 1 16.99 87.84 -19.70
CA MET A 1 15.88 86.96 -20.15
C MET A 1 16.02 86.68 -21.66
N VAL A 2 17.10 85.99 -22.10
CA VAL A 2 17.32 85.50 -23.49
C VAL A 2 18.32 84.30 -23.51
N ALA A 3 19.15 84.08 -22.49
CA ALA A 3 20.21 83.06 -22.55
C ALA A 3 19.84 81.63 -22.07
N PHE A 4 18.66 81.40 -21.48
CA PHE A 4 18.29 80.08 -20.93
C PHE A 4 17.39 79.23 -21.85
N LEU A 5 16.86 79.82 -22.93
CA LEU A 5 15.94 79.13 -23.84
C LEU A 5 16.64 78.40 -25.02
N HIS A 6 17.94 78.64 -25.23
CA HIS A 6 18.70 78.02 -26.33
C HIS A 6 19.44 76.73 -25.93
N LEU A 7 19.50 76.38 -24.63
CA LEU A 7 20.14 75.13 -24.19
C LEU A 7 19.18 73.93 -24.15
N ILE A 8 17.86 74.15 -24.21
CA ILE A 8 16.86 73.08 -24.16
C ILE A 8 16.58 72.48 -25.55
N CYS A 9 16.93 73.17 -26.64
CA CYS A 9 16.73 72.68 -28.02
C CYS A 9 17.98 72.05 -28.67
N ALA A 10 19.09 71.89 -27.94
CA ALA A 10 20.35 71.36 -28.51
C ALA A 10 20.81 70.00 -27.94
N LEU A 11 19.98 69.34 -27.12
CA LEU A 11 20.27 68.02 -26.52
C LEU A 11 19.29 66.90 -26.95
N LEU A 12 18.54 67.14 -28.02
CA LEU A 12 17.86 66.12 -28.83
C LEU A 12 18.54 66.15 -30.21
N PRO A 13 19.62 65.38 -30.45
CA PRO A 13 19.51 63.93 -30.70
C PRO A 13 20.78 63.15 -30.32
N ALA A 14 20.82 62.54 -29.13
CA ALA A 14 21.87 61.56 -28.80
C ALA A 14 21.36 60.45 -27.86
N VAL A 15 20.05 60.16 -27.90
CA VAL A 15 19.53 58.89 -27.38
C VAL A 15 19.82 57.84 -28.46
N ALA A 16 21.07 57.40 -28.50
CA ALA A 16 21.48 56.28 -29.32
C ALA A 16 20.68 55.05 -28.89
N LEU A 17 19.76 54.64 -29.76
CA LEU A 17 19.25 53.29 -29.98
C LEU A 17 19.87 52.22 -29.07
N ALA A 18 19.29 52.04 -27.88
CA ALA A 18 19.26 50.71 -27.31
C ALA A 18 18.23 49.95 -28.15
N THR A 19 18.70 49.10 -29.07
CA THR A 19 17.83 48.16 -29.80
C THR A 19 17.06 47.36 -28.76
N SER A 20 15.80 47.71 -28.50
CA SER A 20 14.90 46.84 -27.77
C SER A 20 14.71 45.61 -28.65
N ILE A 21 15.25 44.48 -28.23
CA ILE A 21 14.93 43.20 -28.87
C ILE A 21 13.43 43.00 -28.68
N ASP A 22 12.71 42.72 -29.77
CA ASP A 22 11.27 42.52 -29.72
C ASP A 22 10.94 41.29 -28.87
N ILE A 23 10.04 41.46 -27.90
CA ILE A 23 9.50 40.35 -27.11
C ILE A 23 8.48 39.64 -28.01
N LEU A 24 8.86 38.48 -28.56
CA LEU A 24 7.99 37.67 -29.42
C LEU A 24 6.80 37.09 -28.64
N TYR A 25 7.03 36.73 -27.37
CA TYR A 25 6.03 36.16 -26.48
C TYR A 25 6.46 36.35 -25.01
N ASP A 26 5.53 36.80 -24.16
CA ASP A 26 5.85 37.15 -22.77
C ASP A 26 5.71 35.96 -21.81
N GLY A 27 4.78 35.03 -22.07
CA GLY A 27 4.61 33.73 -21.39
C GLY A 27 4.43 33.71 -19.87
N ARG A 28 4.75 34.78 -19.14
CA ARG A 28 4.76 34.84 -17.68
C ARG A 28 3.37 34.71 -17.09
N ALA A 29 3.26 34.00 -15.97
CA ALA A 29 2.02 33.91 -15.21
C ALA A 29 1.70 35.27 -14.58
N ALA A 30 0.67 35.96 -15.05
CA ALA A 30 0.22 37.20 -14.43
C ALA A 30 -0.42 36.94 -13.05
N TYR A 31 -0.43 37.90 -12.12
CA TYR A 31 -1.06 37.70 -10.78
C TYR A 31 -2.56 37.37 -10.82
N ASN A 32 -3.26 37.78 -11.88
CA ASN A 32 -4.67 37.45 -12.09
C ASN A 32 -4.86 36.06 -12.72
N TYR A 33 -3.78 35.37 -13.08
CA TYR A 33 -3.83 33.98 -13.51
C TYR A 33 -4.09 33.08 -12.29
N THR A 34 -5.13 32.26 -12.37
CA THR A 34 -5.68 31.50 -11.24
C THR A 34 -5.50 29.99 -11.43
N GLN A 35 -5.77 29.22 -10.37
CA GLN A 35 -5.79 27.75 -10.45
C GLN A 35 -6.83 27.25 -11.48
N SER A 36 -7.98 27.93 -11.60
CA SER A 36 -8.98 27.62 -12.63
C SER A 36 -8.43 27.81 -14.05
N ASN A 37 -7.57 28.82 -14.25
CA ASN A 37 -6.90 29.03 -15.54
C ASN A 37 -5.90 27.91 -15.84
N LEU A 38 -5.12 27.47 -14.85
CA LEU A 38 -4.25 26.30 -14.97
C LEU A 38 -5.05 25.04 -15.31
N ASP A 39 -6.10 24.74 -14.55
CA ASP A 39 -6.91 23.54 -14.75
C ASP A 39 -7.67 23.55 -16.08
N GLY A 40 -8.02 24.74 -16.56
CA GLY A 40 -8.65 24.91 -17.87
C GLY A 40 -7.68 24.98 -19.05
N SER A 41 -6.36 24.96 -18.84
CA SER A 41 -5.35 25.19 -19.90
C SER A 41 -5.52 26.53 -20.63
N TRP A 42 -5.68 27.62 -19.88
CA TRP A 42 -5.88 28.96 -20.46
C TRP A 42 -4.54 29.61 -20.78
N ASP A 43 -4.52 30.44 -21.83
CA ASP A 43 -3.38 31.28 -22.21
C ASP A 43 -2.78 31.97 -20.96
N PRO A 44 -1.45 31.88 -20.71
CA PRO A 44 -0.38 31.52 -21.65
C PRO A 44 0.00 30.02 -21.71
N TYR A 45 -0.70 29.14 -21.00
CA TYR A 45 -0.20 27.79 -20.73
C TYR A 45 -1.18 26.70 -21.09
N LEU A 46 -0.74 25.74 -21.90
CA LEU A 46 -1.42 24.46 -22.07
C LEU A 46 -0.90 23.53 -20.98
N THR A 47 -1.77 23.17 -20.03
CA THR A 47 -1.39 22.27 -18.95
C THR A 47 -1.61 20.84 -19.40
N VAL A 48 -0.50 20.13 -19.59
CA VAL A 48 -0.58 18.72 -19.94
C VAL A 48 -0.36 17.93 -18.66
N VAL A 49 -1.44 17.90 -17.88
CA VAL A 49 -1.47 17.14 -16.63
C VAL A 49 -1.84 15.74 -16.98
N LYS A 50 -0.94 14.83 -16.66
CA LYS A 50 -1.08 13.45 -17.08
C LYS A 50 -1.06 12.65 -15.80
N GLY A 51 -2.23 12.48 -15.21
CA GLY A 51 -2.48 11.89 -13.90
C GLY A 51 -3.98 11.89 -13.58
N SER A 52 -4.38 11.38 -12.42
CA SER A 52 -5.79 11.35 -11.98
C SER A 52 -6.30 12.66 -11.38
N GLU A 53 -5.42 13.63 -11.16
CA GLU A 53 -5.69 14.89 -10.46
C GLU A 53 -5.64 16.10 -11.42
N SER A 54 -6.17 17.24 -10.98
CA SER A 54 -6.14 18.51 -11.72
C SER A 54 -4.73 19.12 -11.81
N ALA A 55 -4.53 20.10 -12.71
CA ALA A 55 -3.24 20.78 -12.89
C ALA A 55 -2.75 21.48 -11.63
N SER A 56 -3.68 22.09 -10.92
CA SER A 56 -3.48 22.83 -9.68
C SER A 56 -2.96 21.98 -8.52
N HIS A 57 -3.12 20.65 -8.59
CA HIS A 57 -2.51 19.72 -7.61
C HIS A 57 -0.98 19.68 -7.77
N TYR A 58 -0.50 19.60 -9.02
CA TYR A 58 0.92 19.47 -9.34
C TYR A 58 1.64 20.81 -9.54
N THR A 59 0.91 21.82 -10.01
CA THR A 59 1.41 23.16 -10.32
C THR A 59 0.75 24.20 -9.41
N GLN A 60 1.55 24.86 -8.59
CA GLN A 60 1.08 25.85 -7.63
C GLN A 60 1.52 27.26 -8.02
N LEU A 61 0.55 28.17 -7.97
CA LEU A 61 0.75 29.61 -8.13
C LEU A 61 1.21 30.20 -6.79
N LEU A 62 2.46 30.65 -6.72
CA LEU A 62 3.07 31.09 -5.46
C LEU A 62 2.77 32.55 -5.09
N GLY A 63 2.16 33.32 -5.99
CA GLY A 63 1.87 34.74 -5.78
C GLY A 63 3.10 35.50 -5.27
N LYS A 64 2.95 36.24 -4.16
CA LYS A 64 4.00 37.06 -3.55
C LYS A 64 4.99 36.29 -2.67
N SER A 65 4.78 34.98 -2.44
CA SER A 65 5.62 34.20 -1.52
C SER A 65 7.05 33.98 -2.04
N SER A 66 7.26 34.14 -3.34
CA SER A 66 8.57 34.11 -3.98
C SER A 66 8.63 35.21 -5.04
N SER A 67 9.66 36.04 -4.99
CA SER A 67 9.88 37.07 -6.02
C SER A 67 10.62 36.46 -7.21
N PRO A 68 10.13 36.64 -8.45
CA PRO A 68 10.83 36.23 -9.66
C PRO A 68 12.06 37.11 -9.89
N THR A 69 12.98 36.62 -10.71
CA THR A 69 14.14 37.41 -11.14
C THR A 69 13.82 38.29 -12.35
N PRO A 70 14.27 39.56 -12.39
CA PRO A 70 14.06 40.43 -13.54
C PRO A 70 14.94 40.01 -14.72
N LEU A 71 14.34 39.39 -15.74
CA LEU A 71 15.09 38.80 -16.86
C LEU A 71 15.47 39.79 -17.99
N TRP A 72 14.66 40.81 -18.29
CA TRP A 72 14.91 41.71 -19.44
C TRP A 72 14.54 43.20 -19.25
N ARG A 73 14.06 43.63 -18.09
CA ARG A 73 13.81 45.07 -17.86
C ARG A 73 15.07 45.73 -17.34
N LYS A 74 15.69 46.64 -18.10
CA LYS A 74 16.70 47.56 -17.53
C LYS A 74 15.99 48.64 -16.71
N PRO A 75 16.53 49.07 -15.57
CA PRO A 75 16.03 50.27 -14.91
C PRO A 75 16.25 51.47 -15.85
N ILE A 76 15.25 52.35 -15.96
CA ILE A 76 15.31 53.55 -16.83
C ILE A 76 16.49 54.45 -16.44
N LEU A 77 16.90 54.42 -15.17
CA LEU A 77 18.10 55.07 -14.64
C LEU A 77 18.82 54.11 -13.68
N PRO A 78 20.16 54.04 -13.67
CA PRO A 78 20.94 53.04 -12.90
C PRO A 78 20.74 53.08 -11.38
N PHE A 79 20.10 54.12 -10.85
CA PHE A 79 19.82 54.34 -9.42
C PHE A 79 18.33 54.23 -9.07
N LEU A 80 17.44 54.00 -10.05
CA LEU A 80 16.03 53.74 -9.80
C LEU A 80 15.79 52.24 -9.64
N PRO A 81 14.89 51.83 -8.71
CA PRO A 81 14.49 50.43 -8.61
C PRO A 81 13.84 49.97 -9.92
N PHE A 82 13.98 48.68 -10.26
CA PHE A 82 13.31 48.09 -11.42
C PHE A 82 11.80 48.40 -11.35
N PRO A 83 11.16 48.82 -12.46
CA PRO A 83 9.71 49.01 -12.49
C PRO A 83 9.04 47.73 -12.00
N SER A 84 8.11 47.87 -11.06
CA SER A 84 7.67 46.78 -10.19
C SER A 84 7.41 45.47 -10.96
N LEU A 85 8.01 44.37 -10.47
CA LEU A 85 7.66 42.98 -10.82
C LEU A 85 6.23 42.62 -10.34
N ALA A 86 5.39 43.63 -10.03
CA ALA A 86 4.16 43.51 -9.26
C ALA A 86 3.01 42.85 -10.04
N ASN A 87 3.24 42.41 -11.29
CA ASN A 87 2.21 41.84 -12.16
C ASN A 87 2.45 40.37 -12.53
N GLU A 88 3.54 39.73 -12.09
CA GLU A 88 3.86 38.31 -12.38
C GLU A 88 4.08 37.47 -11.10
N GLN A 89 3.82 36.17 -11.20
CA GLN A 89 3.96 35.22 -10.09
C GLN A 89 4.75 33.96 -10.48
N VAL A 90 5.43 33.37 -9.49
CA VAL A 90 6.22 32.15 -9.66
C VAL A 90 5.31 30.92 -9.69
N LEU A 91 5.64 29.98 -10.58
CA LEU A 91 5.03 28.65 -10.62
C LEU A 91 5.95 27.65 -9.91
N ALA A 92 5.38 26.86 -9.00
CA ALA A 92 6.03 25.69 -8.44
C ALA A 92 5.46 24.43 -9.10
N VAL A 93 6.31 23.66 -9.77
CA VAL A 93 5.92 22.40 -10.43
C VAL A 93 6.47 21.23 -9.63
N SER A 94 5.64 20.22 -9.39
CA SER A 94 6.04 18.99 -8.70
C SER A 94 5.40 17.75 -9.32
N ILE A 95 6.02 16.61 -9.10
CA ILE A 95 5.52 15.29 -9.51
C ILE A 95 5.35 14.41 -8.27
N ASP A 96 4.39 13.49 -8.35
CA ASP A 96 4.22 12.41 -7.38
C ASP A 96 3.89 11.09 -8.10
N ASN A 97 3.47 10.06 -7.37
CA ASN A 97 3.18 8.75 -7.97
C ASN A 97 1.94 8.75 -8.89
N SER A 98 1.03 9.71 -8.75
CA SER A 98 -0.16 9.86 -9.60
C SER A 98 0.09 10.63 -10.91
N SER A 99 1.26 11.27 -11.07
CA SER A 99 1.65 12.00 -12.29
C SER A 99 2.05 11.08 -13.48
N VAL A 100 1.19 10.13 -13.87
CA VAL A 100 1.43 9.15 -14.96
C VAL A 100 1.03 9.67 -16.35
N PHE A 101 1.94 9.62 -17.32
CA PHE A 101 1.64 10.02 -18.70
C PHE A 101 0.65 9.07 -19.37
N ILE A 102 -0.53 9.57 -19.75
CA ILE A 102 -1.50 8.90 -20.63
C ILE A 102 -1.60 9.66 -21.98
N PRO A 103 -0.83 9.26 -23.01
CA PRO A 103 -0.87 9.88 -24.34
C PRO A 103 -2.28 9.80 -24.96
N GLY A 104 -2.79 10.94 -25.41
CA GLY A 104 -4.12 11.05 -26.04
C GLY A 104 -5.29 10.68 -25.13
N GLY A 105 -5.08 10.59 -23.80
CA GLY A 105 -6.12 10.22 -22.83
C GLY A 105 -6.55 8.76 -22.87
N ASN A 106 -5.93 7.91 -23.71
CA ASN A 106 -6.23 6.48 -23.75
C ASN A 106 -5.41 5.74 -22.68
N VAL A 107 -6.07 5.21 -21.65
CA VAL A 107 -5.45 4.47 -20.54
C VAL A 107 -4.60 3.29 -21.01
N GLN A 108 -4.90 2.69 -22.17
CA GLN A 108 -4.08 1.62 -22.74
C GLN A 108 -2.67 2.07 -23.14
N ASN A 109 -2.49 3.37 -23.41
CA ASN A 109 -1.21 3.96 -23.76
C ASN A 109 -0.46 4.49 -22.53
N ALA A 110 -0.98 4.30 -21.32
CA ALA A 110 -0.38 4.82 -20.10
C ALA A 110 1.08 4.37 -19.96
N GLN A 111 1.97 5.34 -19.74
CA GLN A 111 3.39 5.15 -19.57
C GLN A 111 3.72 5.20 -18.08
N TYR A 112 3.53 4.07 -17.40
CA TYR A 112 3.68 3.95 -15.95
C TYR A 112 5.13 4.11 -15.47
N GLY A 113 6.11 4.09 -16.37
CA GLY A 113 7.52 4.34 -16.07
C GLY A 113 7.85 5.80 -15.79
N PHE A 114 7.15 6.75 -16.43
CA PHE A 114 7.43 8.17 -16.25
C PHE A 114 6.65 8.75 -15.08
N ARG A 115 7.22 9.79 -14.46
CA ARG A 115 6.43 10.77 -13.71
C ARG A 115 6.66 12.15 -14.32
N ARG A 116 5.60 12.77 -14.83
CA ARG A 116 5.68 14.00 -15.61
C ARG A 116 4.61 14.97 -15.16
N THR A 117 5.02 16.20 -14.92
CA THR A 117 4.13 17.36 -14.95
C THR A 117 4.81 18.40 -15.80
N ASP A 118 4.17 18.75 -16.91
CA ASP A 118 4.68 19.76 -17.82
C ASP A 118 3.58 20.70 -18.30
N ILE A 119 4.04 21.88 -18.67
CA ILE A 119 3.25 22.99 -19.15
C ILE A 119 3.89 23.43 -20.46
N ILE A 120 3.06 23.61 -21.47
CA ILE A 120 3.49 23.99 -22.81
C ILE A 120 3.15 25.46 -23.02
N ALA A 121 4.10 26.23 -23.51
CA ALA A 121 3.84 27.60 -23.93
C ALA A 121 2.85 27.59 -25.10
N GLN A 122 1.77 28.37 -24.99
CA GLN A 122 0.78 28.48 -26.04
C GLN A 122 0.37 29.92 -26.28
N LYS A 123 -0.28 30.14 -27.42
CA LYS A 123 -0.95 31.40 -27.74
C LYS A 123 -2.33 31.11 -28.29
N ASP A 124 -3.34 31.82 -27.84
CA ASP A 124 -4.73 31.64 -28.33
C ASP A 124 -5.17 30.17 -28.26
N TRP A 125 -4.90 29.51 -27.11
CA TRP A 125 -5.32 28.13 -26.82
C TRP A 125 -4.64 27.04 -27.65
N SER A 126 -3.53 27.35 -28.32
CA SER A 126 -2.77 26.36 -29.08
C SER A 126 -1.26 26.66 -29.13
N PRO A 127 -0.39 25.68 -28.83
CA PRO A 127 1.04 25.79 -29.10
C PRO A 127 1.33 26.06 -30.58
N ALA A 128 0.54 25.50 -31.49
CA ALA A 128 0.71 25.67 -32.94
C ALA A 128 0.56 27.13 -33.42
N ASN A 129 -0.13 27.99 -32.66
CA ASN A 129 -0.21 29.41 -32.96
C ASN A 129 1.05 30.18 -32.48
N LEU A 130 1.77 29.64 -31.51
CA LEU A 130 2.97 30.25 -30.93
C LEU A 130 4.25 29.80 -31.63
N THR A 131 4.38 28.50 -31.93
CA THR A 131 5.58 27.89 -32.52
C THR A 131 6.11 28.65 -33.74
N PRO A 132 5.29 29.02 -34.75
CA PRO A 132 5.78 29.76 -35.92
C PRO A 132 6.30 31.17 -35.60
N LEU A 133 5.92 31.76 -34.46
CA LEU A 133 6.36 33.07 -34.03
C LEU A 133 7.73 33.00 -33.35
N ILE A 134 7.96 31.99 -32.51
CA ILE A 134 9.18 31.88 -31.69
C ILE A 134 10.28 31.03 -32.36
N GLU A 135 10.00 30.37 -33.47
CA GLU A 135 10.95 29.48 -34.15
C GLU A 135 11.36 30.00 -35.54
N THR A 136 11.75 31.28 -35.61
CA THR A 136 12.21 31.93 -36.85
C THR A 136 13.49 32.73 -36.59
N GLY A 137 14.41 32.72 -37.55
CA GLY A 137 15.68 33.46 -37.45
C GLY A 137 16.50 33.07 -36.22
N THR A 138 16.90 34.06 -35.42
CA THR A 138 17.56 33.83 -34.13
C THR A 138 16.62 34.18 -32.98
N THR A 139 16.23 33.17 -32.19
CA THR A 139 15.41 33.34 -31.00
C THR A 139 16.21 33.10 -29.74
N VAL A 140 15.93 33.85 -28.67
CA VAL A 140 16.53 33.64 -27.36
C VAL A 140 15.44 33.25 -26.35
N PHE A 141 15.55 32.05 -25.80
CA PHE A 141 14.62 31.51 -24.81
C PHE A 141 15.11 31.84 -23.40
N HIS A 142 14.38 32.69 -22.70
CA HIS A 142 14.71 33.12 -21.33
C HIS A 142 13.87 32.36 -20.30
N PHE A 143 14.51 31.81 -19.27
CA PHE A 143 13.82 31.14 -18.17
C PHE A 143 14.62 31.18 -16.87
N SER A 144 13.95 30.93 -15.75
CA SER A 144 14.57 30.92 -14.42
C SER A 144 14.05 29.78 -13.58
N ILE A 145 14.96 29.12 -12.88
CA ILE A 145 14.66 27.90 -12.12
C ILE A 145 15.26 28.05 -10.73
N LYS A 146 14.51 27.62 -9.71
CA LYS A 146 14.94 27.62 -8.32
C LYS A 146 14.53 26.32 -7.65
N ALA A 147 15.48 25.69 -6.94
CA ALA A 147 15.18 24.47 -6.20
C ALA A 147 14.38 24.79 -4.92
N ASP A 148 13.36 23.97 -4.65
CA ASP A 148 12.67 23.94 -3.36
C ASP A 148 13.15 22.74 -2.55
N ASP A 149 13.97 22.99 -1.53
CA ASP A 149 14.53 21.94 -0.66
C ASP A 149 13.49 21.15 0.12
N ARG A 150 12.28 21.69 0.28
CA ARG A 150 11.18 20.97 0.94
C ARG A 150 10.66 19.82 0.07
N LYS A 151 10.99 19.83 -1.23
CA LYS A 151 10.60 18.80 -2.22
C LYS A 151 11.86 18.27 -2.93
N PRO A 152 12.73 17.50 -2.24
CA PRO A 152 13.99 17.05 -2.80
C PRO A 152 13.83 16.06 -3.94
N LEU A 153 14.68 16.17 -4.96
CA LEU A 153 14.74 15.23 -6.09
C LEU A 153 15.65 14.03 -5.78
N ASN A 154 15.32 12.87 -6.35
CA ASN A 154 16.17 11.69 -6.30
C ASN A 154 17.16 11.69 -7.49
N TYR A 155 18.35 12.21 -7.25
CA TYR A 155 19.41 12.37 -8.27
C TYR A 155 19.93 11.06 -8.91
N LYS A 156 19.42 9.89 -8.51
CA LYS A 156 19.64 8.64 -9.27
C LYS A 156 18.87 8.60 -10.59
N HIS A 157 17.80 9.37 -10.71
CA HIS A 157 17.02 9.51 -11.95
C HIS A 157 17.51 10.68 -12.79
N GLU A 158 17.20 10.65 -14.07
CA GLU A 158 17.26 11.84 -14.93
C GLU A 158 15.96 12.62 -14.78
N TYR A 159 16.10 13.95 -14.73
CA TYR A 159 15.00 14.90 -14.79
C TYR A 159 15.20 15.82 -15.98
N GLN A 160 14.19 15.94 -16.84
CA GLN A 160 14.11 16.96 -17.87
C GLN A 160 13.20 18.09 -17.39
N VAL A 161 13.71 19.33 -17.45
CA VAL A 161 13.08 20.49 -16.79
C VAL A 161 12.57 21.53 -17.80
N VAL A 162 13.36 21.79 -18.84
CA VAL A 162 13.03 22.71 -19.93
C VAL A 162 13.56 22.11 -21.22
N PHE A 163 12.74 22.07 -22.27
CA PHE A 163 13.12 21.53 -23.57
C PHE A 163 12.19 22.05 -24.67
N ILE A 164 12.64 21.97 -25.92
CA ILE A 164 11.78 22.15 -27.10
C ILE A 164 11.63 20.77 -27.74
N GLU A 165 10.39 20.27 -27.85
CA GLU A 165 10.04 18.93 -28.34
C GLU A 165 9.49 19.02 -29.78
N PRO A 166 10.24 18.59 -30.80
CA PRO A 166 9.71 18.44 -32.16
C PRO A 166 8.71 17.29 -32.24
N SER A 167 8.01 17.20 -33.38
CA SER A 167 6.98 16.16 -33.61
C SER A 167 7.48 14.71 -33.53
N ASP A 168 8.78 14.49 -33.63
CA ASP A 168 9.41 13.17 -33.52
C ASP A 168 9.72 12.75 -32.07
N GLY A 169 9.43 13.62 -31.08
CA GLY A 169 9.67 13.38 -29.66
C GLY A 169 11.13 13.55 -29.23
N SER A 170 12.00 14.08 -30.09
CA SER A 170 13.37 14.47 -29.73
C SER A 170 13.39 15.82 -29.00
N HIS A 171 14.56 16.44 -28.88
CA HIS A 171 14.68 17.80 -28.35
C HIS A 171 15.62 18.66 -29.17
N VAL A 172 15.31 19.95 -29.36
CA VAL A 172 16.26 20.89 -29.99
C VAL A 172 17.39 21.24 -29.02
N PHE A 173 17.02 21.53 -27.78
CA PHE A 173 17.91 21.60 -26.63
C PHE A 173 17.15 21.11 -25.39
N GLY A 174 17.88 20.68 -24.37
CA GLY A 174 17.30 20.21 -23.11
C GLY A 174 18.07 20.69 -21.90
N VAL A 175 17.35 20.97 -20.82
CA VAL A 175 17.91 21.23 -19.49
C VAL A 175 17.67 20.01 -18.62
N GLN A 176 18.75 19.32 -18.28
CA GLN A 176 18.73 18.09 -17.50
C GLN A 176 19.33 18.27 -16.10
N LEU A 177 18.86 17.43 -15.19
CA LEU A 177 19.36 17.27 -13.83
C LEU A 177 19.36 15.78 -13.48
N GLY A 178 20.23 15.36 -12.56
CA GLY A 178 20.28 13.97 -12.11
C GLY A 178 21.23 13.09 -12.94
N SER A 179 21.02 11.77 -12.86
CA SER A 179 21.87 10.79 -13.52
C SER A 179 21.31 10.43 -14.90
N PRO A 180 22.13 10.43 -15.97
CA PRO A 180 21.63 10.33 -17.33
C PRO A 180 20.95 8.98 -17.61
N PHE A 181 19.76 9.04 -18.22
CA PHE A 181 18.97 7.87 -18.60
C PHE A 181 19.67 7.04 -19.68
N THR A 182 20.47 7.67 -20.53
CA THR A 182 21.26 7.03 -21.59
C THR A 182 22.44 6.19 -21.08
N ASN A 183 22.77 6.30 -19.78
CA ASN A 183 23.71 5.41 -19.11
C ASN A 183 23.09 4.85 -17.82
N PRO A 184 22.02 4.05 -17.93
CA PRO A 184 21.20 3.70 -16.78
C PRO A 184 21.84 2.60 -15.92
N THR A 185 22.90 1.96 -16.42
CA THR A 185 23.64 0.87 -15.77
C THR A 185 24.88 1.35 -15.03
N GLY A 186 25.21 2.63 -15.13
CA GLY A 186 26.34 3.25 -14.44
C GLY A 186 26.18 3.30 -12.93
N LYS A 187 27.23 3.74 -12.22
CA LYS A 187 27.14 3.98 -10.77
C LYS A 187 26.23 5.19 -10.50
N LEU A 188 25.09 4.95 -9.85
CA LEU A 188 24.09 5.98 -9.52
C LEU A 188 24.21 6.44 -8.04
N PRO A 189 24.11 7.74 -7.74
CA PRO A 189 23.99 8.84 -8.70
C PRO A 189 25.31 9.06 -9.46
N ALA A 190 25.19 9.45 -10.73
CA ALA A 190 26.34 9.77 -11.58
C ALA A 190 27.11 10.99 -11.02
N LYS A 191 28.38 11.10 -11.39
CA LYS A 191 29.17 12.29 -11.09
C LYS A 191 28.49 13.51 -11.73
N GLY A 192 28.33 14.60 -10.98
CA GLY A 192 27.62 15.79 -11.47
C GLY A 192 26.10 15.63 -11.54
N ALA A 193 25.50 14.62 -10.91
CA ALA A 193 24.03 14.46 -10.90
C ALA A 193 23.30 15.65 -10.24
N ARG A 194 23.98 16.42 -9.39
CA ARG A 194 23.44 17.63 -8.76
C ARG A 194 23.66 18.91 -9.56
N ASN A 195 24.16 18.79 -10.79
CA ASN A 195 24.41 19.95 -11.64
C ASN A 195 23.32 20.05 -12.70
N PHE A 196 22.89 21.28 -12.99
CA PHE A 196 22.17 21.56 -14.22
C PHE A 196 23.10 21.38 -15.40
N LYS A 197 22.59 20.71 -16.43
CA LYS A 197 23.27 20.49 -17.69
C LYS A 197 22.37 21.03 -18.79
N ILE A 198 22.93 21.85 -19.66
CA ILE A 198 22.28 22.25 -20.91
C ILE A 198 22.89 21.42 -22.02
N LEU A 199 22.04 20.74 -22.78
CA LEU A 199 22.43 19.81 -23.81
C LEU A 199 21.90 20.23 -25.17
N ASP A 200 22.68 19.91 -26.21
CA ASP A 200 22.24 19.97 -27.60
C ASP A 200 21.37 18.76 -27.97
N HIS A 201 20.91 18.70 -29.22
CA HIS A 201 20.08 17.60 -29.71
C HIS A 201 20.80 16.24 -29.65
N ALA A 202 22.12 16.22 -29.86
CA ALA A 202 22.95 15.01 -29.76
C ALA A 202 23.30 14.61 -28.31
N LEU A 203 22.71 15.25 -27.30
CA LEU A 203 22.96 15.02 -25.88
C LEU A 203 24.40 15.36 -25.43
N ASN A 204 25.10 16.24 -26.14
CA ASN A 204 26.36 16.79 -25.68
C ASN A 204 26.10 17.89 -24.64
N VAL A 205 26.83 17.86 -23.52
CA VAL A 205 26.74 18.90 -22.49
C VAL A 205 27.46 20.16 -22.95
N LEU A 206 26.70 21.22 -23.23
CA LEU A 206 27.20 22.54 -23.64
C LEU A 206 27.65 23.37 -22.43
N PHE A 207 26.90 23.28 -21.33
CA PHE A 207 27.16 24.03 -20.10
C PHE A 207 26.69 23.22 -18.89
N GLU A 208 27.47 23.28 -17.80
CA GLU A 208 27.17 22.60 -16.54
C GLU A 208 27.40 23.55 -15.36
N THR A 209 26.46 23.60 -14.41
CA THR A 209 26.57 24.41 -13.17
C THR A 209 25.90 23.70 -11.99
N PRO A 210 26.44 23.77 -10.75
CA PRO A 210 25.78 23.18 -9.58
C PRO A 210 24.37 23.71 -9.37
N PHE A 211 23.38 22.85 -9.11
CA PHE A 211 22.02 23.27 -8.77
C PHE A 211 21.93 23.49 -7.26
N VAL A 212 22.09 24.75 -6.85
CA VAL A 212 22.11 25.12 -5.44
C VAL A 212 20.69 25.49 -5.01
N PRO A 213 20.19 24.91 -3.90
CA PRO A 213 18.86 25.26 -3.43
C PRO A 213 18.73 26.70 -2.94
N GLY A 214 17.52 27.22 -3.00
CA GLY A 214 17.22 28.56 -2.50
C GLY A 214 17.70 29.70 -3.39
N ILE A 215 18.49 29.42 -4.43
CA ILE A 215 18.94 30.44 -5.39
C ILE A 215 18.25 30.35 -6.75
N TRP A 216 18.05 31.50 -7.38
CA TRP A 216 17.59 31.58 -8.77
C TRP A 216 18.73 31.31 -9.73
N HIS A 217 18.54 30.34 -10.62
CA HIS A 217 19.39 30.07 -11.77
C HIS A 217 18.70 30.64 -13.02
N ASN A 218 19.35 31.59 -13.69
CA ASN A 218 18.79 32.27 -14.85
C ASN A 218 19.51 31.82 -16.10
N PHE A 219 18.75 31.48 -17.14
CA PHE A 219 19.29 31.00 -18.40
C PHE A 219 18.71 31.81 -19.56
N ALA A 220 19.52 31.98 -20.59
CA ALA A 220 19.05 32.34 -21.91
C ALA A 220 19.72 31.44 -22.95
N VAL A 221 18.93 30.69 -23.70
CA VAL A 221 19.40 29.79 -24.76
C VAL A 221 19.07 30.44 -26.10
N GLN A 222 20.10 30.86 -26.82
CA GLN A 222 19.99 31.36 -28.17
C GLN A 222 19.97 30.19 -29.15
N VAL A 223 18.96 30.16 -30.02
CA VAL A 223 18.80 29.21 -31.12
C VAL A 223 18.76 30.00 -32.43
N ASP A 224 19.71 29.74 -33.32
CA ASP A 224 19.67 30.22 -34.69
C ASP A 224 19.09 29.10 -35.56
N TRP A 225 17.84 29.26 -35.98
CA TRP A 225 17.06 28.28 -36.74
C TRP A 225 17.53 28.16 -38.19
N ASP A 226 18.11 29.23 -38.75
CA ASP A 226 18.59 29.26 -40.13
C ASP A 226 19.97 28.60 -40.25
N ARG A 227 20.83 28.83 -39.26
CA ARG A 227 22.20 28.28 -39.21
C ARG A 227 22.32 27.00 -38.39
N ILE A 228 21.26 26.62 -37.69
CA ILE A 228 21.20 25.46 -36.79
C ILE A 228 22.34 25.52 -35.76
N THR A 229 22.37 26.61 -34.98
CA THR A 229 23.38 26.82 -33.93
C THR A 229 22.76 27.18 -32.58
N LEU A 230 23.49 26.91 -31.50
CA LEU A 230 23.11 27.18 -30.12
C LEU A 230 24.15 28.04 -29.40
N ALA A 231 23.69 28.89 -28.48
CA ALA A 231 24.55 29.51 -27.47
C ALA A 231 23.80 29.66 -26.14
N VAL A 232 24.54 29.62 -25.05
CA VAL A 232 24.01 29.66 -23.68
C VAL A 232 24.57 30.86 -22.94
N LEU A 233 23.66 31.61 -22.31
CA LEU A 233 23.95 32.62 -21.32
C LEU A 233 23.41 32.17 -19.96
N TYR A 234 24.12 32.54 -18.90
CA TYR A 234 23.78 32.14 -17.53
C TYR A 234 24.10 33.24 -16.52
N SER A 235 23.28 33.32 -15.48
CA SER A 235 23.55 34.08 -14.25
C SER A 235 22.79 33.50 -13.06
N ILE A 236 23.04 34.06 -11.87
CA ILE A 236 22.31 33.70 -10.65
C ILE A 236 21.68 34.94 -10.03
N GLU A 237 20.57 34.76 -9.32
CA GLU A 237 19.86 35.81 -8.59
C GLU A 237 19.56 37.02 -9.50
N SER A 238 19.94 38.22 -9.08
CA SER A 238 19.77 39.47 -9.81
C SER A 238 20.96 39.84 -10.70
N LEU A 239 21.95 38.95 -10.86
CA LEU A 239 23.11 39.22 -11.70
C LEU A 239 22.74 39.23 -13.19
N PRO A 240 23.37 40.09 -14.01
CA PRO A 240 23.11 40.14 -15.44
C PRO A 240 23.56 38.84 -16.13
N LEU A 241 22.76 38.38 -17.09
CA LEU A 241 23.09 37.24 -17.96
C LEU A 241 24.39 37.50 -18.71
N LYS A 242 25.28 36.49 -18.73
CA LYS A 242 26.55 36.53 -19.47
C LYS A 242 26.68 35.30 -20.35
N PRO A 243 27.25 35.41 -21.56
CA PRO A 243 27.60 34.26 -22.37
C PRO A 243 28.54 33.33 -21.59
N VAL A 244 28.16 32.05 -21.48
CA VAL A 244 28.99 31.00 -20.85
C VAL A 244 29.50 29.97 -21.86
N THR A 245 28.99 30.03 -23.10
CA THR A 245 29.44 29.22 -24.23
C THR A 245 29.68 30.13 -25.44
N LYS A 246 30.47 29.62 -26.41
CA LYS A 246 30.49 30.20 -27.76
C LYS A 246 29.26 29.68 -28.52
N VAL A 247 28.96 30.30 -29.66
CA VAL A 247 28.00 29.75 -30.61
C VAL A 247 28.55 28.42 -31.15
N VAL A 248 27.77 27.34 -31.00
CA VAL A 248 28.14 25.97 -31.40
C VAL A 248 27.12 25.41 -32.41
N PRO A 249 27.53 24.57 -33.37
CA PRO A 249 26.60 23.89 -34.27
C PRO A 249 25.70 22.88 -33.54
N ASN A 250 24.45 22.74 -33.96
CA ASN A 250 23.48 21.76 -33.46
C ASN A 250 22.94 20.87 -34.60
N LEU A 251 23.86 20.38 -35.45
CA LEU A 251 23.56 19.83 -36.78
C LEU A 251 22.77 18.51 -36.79
N SER A 252 22.55 17.90 -35.62
CA SER A 252 21.72 16.70 -35.51
C SER A 252 20.23 17.02 -35.50
N VAL A 253 19.83 18.27 -35.28
CA VAL A 253 18.44 18.72 -35.44
C VAL A 253 18.04 18.68 -36.92
N PRO A 254 16.87 18.09 -37.27
CA PRO A 254 16.34 18.15 -38.62
C PRO A 254 16.16 19.60 -39.11
N ALA A 255 16.51 19.89 -40.36
CA ALA A 255 16.28 21.22 -40.92
C ALA A 255 14.79 21.48 -41.20
N GLY A 256 14.40 22.76 -41.19
CA GLY A 256 13.03 23.19 -41.50
C GLY A 256 12.02 22.85 -40.40
N ASP A 257 10.76 22.66 -40.78
CA ASP A 257 9.65 22.47 -39.83
C ASP A 257 9.74 21.15 -39.03
N ALA A 258 10.58 20.20 -39.45
CA ALA A 258 10.81 18.97 -38.71
C ALA A 258 11.68 19.18 -37.45
N GLY A 259 12.52 20.22 -37.41
CA GLY A 259 13.35 20.57 -36.25
C GLY A 259 12.68 21.57 -35.30
N LYS A 260 11.43 21.92 -35.57
CA LYS A 260 10.59 22.89 -34.87
C LYS A 260 9.64 22.18 -33.92
N GLY A 261 9.29 22.79 -32.79
CA GLY A 261 8.61 22.09 -31.71
C GLY A 261 7.81 22.93 -30.74
N GLU A 262 7.28 22.24 -29.75
CA GLU A 262 6.58 22.82 -28.61
C GLU A 262 7.59 23.18 -27.51
N PHE A 263 7.40 24.30 -26.82
CA PHE A 263 8.29 24.72 -25.74
C PHE A 263 7.73 24.30 -24.38
N HIS A 264 8.43 23.37 -23.70
CA HIS A 264 7.98 22.74 -22.47
C HIS A 264 8.73 23.25 -21.25
N PHE A 265 7.98 23.41 -20.16
CA PHE A 265 8.50 23.63 -18.80
C PHE A 265 7.87 22.63 -17.85
N GLY A 266 8.66 22.00 -16.99
CA GLY A 266 8.09 21.07 -16.03
C GLY A 266 9.12 20.25 -15.28
N VAL A 267 8.68 19.08 -14.81
CA VAL A 267 9.56 18.07 -14.25
C VAL A 267 9.13 16.72 -14.84
N LEU A 268 9.97 16.17 -15.72
CA LEU A 268 9.84 14.82 -16.27
C LEU A 268 10.92 13.94 -15.64
N LYS A 269 10.52 13.02 -14.75
CA LYS A 269 11.37 11.96 -14.19
C LYS A 269 11.40 10.77 -15.14
N LEU A 270 12.57 10.45 -15.67
CA LEU A 270 12.79 9.23 -16.43
C LEU A 270 12.99 8.01 -15.50
N PRO A 271 12.47 6.82 -15.87
CA PRO A 271 12.61 5.63 -15.04
C PRO A 271 14.06 5.15 -14.96
N LEU A 272 14.35 4.24 -14.03
CA LEU A 272 15.61 3.50 -14.03
C LEU A 272 15.45 2.24 -14.86
N VAL A 273 16.49 1.92 -15.62
CA VAL A 273 16.57 0.66 -16.36
C VAL A 273 17.33 -0.39 -15.54
N ASN A 274 16.82 -1.62 -15.51
CA ASN A 274 17.53 -2.75 -14.94
C ASN A 274 18.70 -3.14 -15.87
N PRO A 275 19.97 -3.06 -15.40
CA PRO A 275 21.12 -3.42 -16.21
C PRO A 275 21.14 -4.89 -16.66
N ALA A 276 20.40 -5.77 -15.97
CA ALA A 276 20.31 -7.18 -16.31
C ALA A 276 19.30 -7.49 -17.43
N ASP A 277 18.48 -6.52 -17.84
CA ASP A 277 17.46 -6.73 -18.88
C ASP A 277 18.08 -6.63 -20.29
N SER A 278 17.51 -7.36 -21.25
CA SER A 278 17.90 -7.28 -22.66
C SER A 278 17.56 -5.90 -23.26
N PRO A 279 18.28 -5.41 -24.29
CA PRO A 279 18.01 -4.09 -24.89
C PRO A 279 16.54 -3.82 -25.24
N ASP A 280 15.82 -4.82 -25.78
CA ASP A 280 14.38 -4.69 -26.08
C ASP A 280 13.53 -4.44 -24.82
N LYS A 281 13.87 -5.08 -23.70
CA LYS A 281 13.19 -4.91 -22.40
C LYS A 281 13.59 -3.61 -21.70
N GLN A 282 14.76 -3.06 -22.03
CA GLN A 282 15.19 -1.75 -21.53
C GLN A 282 14.37 -0.61 -22.15
N GLY A 283 13.86 -0.77 -23.38
CA GLY A 283 12.91 0.15 -24.00
C GLY A 283 11.49 0.10 -23.39
N ASP A 284 11.10 -1.05 -22.84
CA ASP A 284 9.76 -1.32 -22.29
C ASP A 284 9.53 -0.71 -20.89
N VAL A 285 10.59 -0.22 -20.25
CA VAL A 285 10.56 0.43 -18.93
C VAL A 285 9.66 1.68 -18.95
N VAL A 286 9.54 2.33 -20.11
CA VAL A 286 8.66 3.48 -20.36
C VAL A 286 7.19 3.13 -20.11
N HIS A 287 6.73 2.00 -20.63
CA HIS A 287 5.32 1.62 -20.60
C HIS A 287 4.93 1.00 -19.27
N HIS A 288 5.78 0.10 -18.75
CA HIS A 288 5.39 -0.69 -17.58
C HIS A 288 5.86 -0.09 -16.25
N GLY A 289 7.02 0.57 -16.20
CA GLY A 289 7.56 1.09 -14.93
C GLY A 289 7.77 0.02 -13.83
N ILE A 290 7.61 -1.27 -14.18
CA ILE A 290 7.53 -2.39 -13.24
C ILE A 290 8.87 -2.61 -12.53
N GLN A 291 10.01 -2.15 -13.08
CA GLN A 291 11.31 -2.40 -12.45
C GLN A 291 11.45 -1.76 -11.06
N GLU A 292 10.92 -0.55 -10.83
CA GLU A 292 10.94 0.05 -9.48
C GLU A 292 10.00 -0.72 -8.52
N GLY A 293 8.79 -1.05 -8.96
CA GLY A 293 7.83 -1.82 -8.17
C GLY A 293 8.34 -3.23 -7.85
N GLN A 294 8.97 -3.90 -8.81
CA GLN A 294 9.54 -5.23 -8.68
C GLN A 294 10.76 -5.22 -7.76
N LEU A 295 11.63 -4.20 -7.84
CA LEU A 295 12.72 -4.03 -6.88
C LEU A 295 12.20 -3.77 -5.47
N LYS A 296 11.14 -2.97 -5.31
CA LYS A 296 10.49 -2.79 -4.00
C LYS A 296 9.93 -4.11 -3.47
N LEU A 297 9.24 -4.90 -4.30
CA LEU A 297 8.76 -6.24 -3.93
C LEU A 297 9.91 -7.16 -3.52
N LYS A 298 10.96 -7.23 -4.33
CA LYS A 298 12.16 -8.05 -4.05
C LYS A 298 12.90 -7.63 -2.77
N ASN A 299 12.85 -6.35 -2.39
CA ASN A 299 13.47 -5.87 -1.17
C ASN A 299 12.51 -5.89 0.04
N ALA A 300 11.22 -6.12 -0.19
CA ALA A 300 10.21 -6.12 0.85
C ALA A 300 10.12 -7.46 1.58
N SER A 301 9.63 -7.38 2.80
CA SER A 301 9.38 -8.50 3.68
C SER A 301 7.94 -8.47 4.20
N ILE A 302 7.24 -9.59 4.07
CA ILE A 302 5.84 -9.71 4.50
C ILE A 302 5.70 -10.84 5.51
N LEU A 303 5.05 -10.57 6.64
CA LEU A 303 4.66 -11.60 7.61
C LEU A 303 3.20 -12.00 7.36
N VAL A 304 2.96 -13.27 7.05
CA VAL A 304 1.63 -13.86 6.91
C VAL A 304 1.33 -14.69 8.16
N VAL A 305 0.33 -14.28 8.93
CA VAL A 305 -0.08 -14.96 10.16
C VAL A 305 -1.30 -15.82 9.87
N GLY A 306 -1.09 -17.13 9.90
CA GLY A 306 -2.04 -18.16 9.46
C GLY A 306 -1.72 -18.65 8.04
N ALA A 307 -1.44 -19.95 7.91
CA ALA A 307 -1.29 -20.68 6.65
C ALA A 307 -2.58 -21.42 6.27
N GLY A 308 -3.74 -20.92 6.70
CA GLY A 308 -5.06 -21.49 6.45
C GLY A 308 -5.69 -21.06 5.11
N GLY A 309 -7.02 -21.02 5.06
CA GLY A 309 -7.77 -20.74 3.82
C GLY A 309 -7.56 -19.34 3.25
N LEU A 310 -7.20 -18.36 4.10
CA LEU A 310 -6.82 -17.00 3.71
C LEU A 310 -5.34 -16.90 3.33
N GLY A 311 -4.46 -17.51 4.14
CA GLY A 311 -3.01 -17.43 3.96
C GLY A 311 -2.51 -18.18 2.74
N CYS A 312 -3.06 -19.36 2.46
CA CYS A 312 -2.71 -20.19 1.30
C CYS A 312 -2.75 -19.42 -0.04
N PRO A 313 -3.89 -18.81 -0.45
CA PRO A 313 -3.95 -18.02 -1.68
C PRO A 313 -3.08 -16.76 -1.61
N ALA A 314 -3.00 -16.08 -0.46
CA ALA A 314 -2.17 -14.89 -0.31
C ALA A 314 -0.69 -15.20 -0.58
N LEU A 315 -0.15 -16.25 0.04
CA LEU A 315 1.23 -16.69 -0.11
C LEU A 315 1.59 -17.03 -1.56
N GLN A 316 0.68 -17.66 -2.31
CA GLN A 316 0.91 -18.01 -3.73
C GLN A 316 1.17 -16.78 -4.58
N TYR A 317 0.29 -15.77 -4.47
CA TYR A 317 0.41 -14.56 -5.27
C TYR A 317 1.55 -13.66 -4.81
N LEU A 318 1.85 -13.60 -3.50
CA LEU A 318 3.02 -12.86 -3.00
C LEU A 318 4.34 -13.50 -3.47
N ALA A 319 4.43 -14.82 -3.46
CA ALA A 319 5.59 -15.55 -3.97
C ALA A 319 5.76 -15.36 -5.49
N ALA A 320 4.67 -15.51 -6.26
CA ALA A 320 4.66 -15.31 -7.71
C ALA A 320 5.01 -13.85 -8.09
N ALA A 321 4.57 -12.87 -7.30
CA ALA A 321 4.93 -11.46 -7.47
C ALA A 321 6.41 -11.16 -7.14
N GLY A 322 7.15 -12.11 -6.58
CA GLY A 322 8.57 -11.94 -6.28
C GLY A 322 8.85 -11.08 -5.05
N VAL A 323 8.00 -11.17 -4.02
CA VAL A 323 8.31 -10.62 -2.70
C VAL A 323 9.59 -11.26 -2.18
N GLY A 324 10.55 -10.45 -1.71
CA GLY A 324 11.88 -10.93 -1.33
C GLY A 324 11.89 -11.93 -0.18
N ARG A 325 11.10 -11.63 0.85
CA ARG A 325 11.05 -12.43 2.08
C ARG A 325 9.61 -12.61 2.57
N LEU A 326 9.21 -13.86 2.80
CA LEU A 326 7.91 -14.23 3.36
C LEU A 326 8.11 -14.94 4.69
N GLY A 327 7.64 -14.33 5.78
CA GLY A 327 7.50 -14.99 7.06
C GLY A 327 6.14 -15.65 7.17
N ILE A 328 6.07 -16.90 7.62
CA ILE A 328 4.83 -17.64 7.78
C ILE A 328 4.71 -18.07 9.23
N VAL A 329 3.67 -17.60 9.93
CA VAL A 329 3.38 -17.99 11.32
C VAL A 329 2.18 -18.91 11.34
N ASP A 330 2.38 -20.17 11.68
CA ASP A 330 1.32 -21.15 11.91
C ASP A 330 1.87 -22.29 12.77
N HIS A 331 1.09 -22.76 13.73
CA HIS A 331 1.51 -23.80 14.68
C HIS A 331 0.85 -25.16 14.39
N ASP A 332 -0.11 -25.21 13.47
CA ASP A 332 -0.87 -26.42 13.16
C ASP A 332 -0.16 -27.32 12.15
N THR A 333 -0.66 -28.54 12.06
CA THR A 333 -0.34 -29.49 10.99
C THR A 333 -1.42 -29.49 9.90
N VAL A 334 -1.06 -29.96 8.70
CA VAL A 334 -2.00 -30.15 7.60
C VAL A 334 -2.94 -31.32 7.91
N GLU A 335 -4.24 -31.10 7.74
CA GLU A 335 -5.29 -32.09 7.96
C GLU A 335 -6.16 -32.24 6.69
N ILE A 336 -6.67 -33.45 6.45
CA ILE A 336 -7.50 -33.77 5.26
C ILE A 336 -8.75 -32.89 5.19
N SER A 337 -9.43 -32.68 6.33
CA SER A 337 -10.63 -31.85 6.46
C SER A 337 -10.41 -30.38 6.08
N ASN A 338 -9.15 -29.93 6.05
CA ASN A 338 -8.76 -28.57 5.74
C ASN A 338 -8.41 -28.36 4.26
N LEU A 339 -8.15 -29.42 3.50
CA LEU A 339 -7.70 -29.33 2.10
C LEU A 339 -8.73 -28.70 1.16
N GLN A 340 -10.03 -28.73 1.49
CA GLN A 340 -11.09 -28.10 0.69
C GLN A 340 -10.94 -26.57 0.55
N ARG A 341 -10.18 -25.92 1.45
CA ARG A 341 -9.94 -24.47 1.44
C ARG A 341 -8.46 -24.07 1.53
N GLN A 342 -7.58 -24.98 1.97
CA GLN A 342 -6.14 -24.72 2.14
C GLN A 342 -5.35 -25.21 0.93
N ILE A 343 -5.56 -24.56 -0.21
CA ILE A 343 -5.10 -25.00 -1.54
C ILE A 343 -3.57 -25.01 -1.75
N LEU A 344 -2.79 -24.50 -0.79
CA LEU A 344 -1.33 -24.60 -0.83
C LEU A 344 -0.83 -25.99 -0.38
N HIS A 345 -1.67 -26.71 0.36
CA HIS A 345 -1.40 -28.04 0.89
C HIS A 345 -2.04 -29.13 0.02
N ASN A 346 -1.56 -30.37 0.16
CA ASN A 346 -2.11 -31.52 -0.54
C ASN A 346 -2.06 -32.79 0.33
N GLU A 347 -2.69 -33.87 -0.13
CA GLU A 347 -2.77 -35.15 0.58
C GLU A 347 -1.41 -35.70 1.00
N LYS A 348 -0.35 -35.49 0.20
CA LYS A 348 1.01 -35.96 0.52
C LYS A 348 1.66 -35.18 1.66
N THR A 349 1.11 -34.02 2.00
CA THR A 349 1.62 -33.16 3.09
C THR A 349 0.81 -33.27 4.37
N VAL A 350 -0.22 -34.12 4.42
CA VAL A 350 -1.01 -34.36 5.64
C VAL A 350 -0.10 -34.83 6.77
N GLY A 351 -0.26 -34.23 7.96
CA GLY A 351 0.60 -34.45 9.13
C GLY A 351 1.87 -33.61 9.18
N MET A 352 2.26 -32.93 8.09
CA MET A 352 3.36 -31.96 8.09
C MET A 352 2.91 -30.65 8.73
N LEU A 353 3.82 -29.90 9.33
CA LEU A 353 3.54 -28.54 9.80
C LEU A 353 3.10 -27.66 8.62
N LYS A 354 2.04 -26.87 8.80
CA LYS A 354 1.49 -26.02 7.72
C LYS A 354 2.55 -25.06 7.18
N VAL A 355 3.37 -24.46 8.04
CA VAL A 355 4.45 -23.55 7.62
C VAL A 355 5.49 -24.22 6.73
N GLU A 356 5.82 -25.49 6.99
CA GLU A 356 6.80 -26.24 6.19
C GLU A 356 6.21 -26.68 4.85
N SER A 357 4.95 -27.14 4.86
CA SER A 357 4.22 -27.48 3.64
C SER A 357 4.07 -26.25 2.73
N ALA A 358 3.71 -25.11 3.31
CA ALA A 358 3.62 -23.83 2.61
C ALA A 358 4.96 -23.39 2.02
N ALA A 359 6.04 -23.49 2.79
CA ALA A 359 7.38 -23.14 2.30
C ALA A 359 7.80 -24.00 1.10
N LYS A 360 7.57 -25.31 1.14
CA LYS A 360 7.85 -26.20 0.00
C LYS A 360 7.07 -25.79 -1.24
N ALA A 361 5.78 -25.47 -1.10
CA ALA A 361 4.96 -25.03 -2.22
C ALA A 361 5.43 -23.67 -2.79
N ILE A 362 5.81 -22.72 -1.93
CA ILE A 362 6.36 -21.42 -2.35
C ILE A 362 7.68 -21.59 -3.11
N GLN A 363 8.57 -22.46 -2.65
CA GLN A 363 9.84 -22.73 -3.32
C GLN A 363 9.65 -23.32 -4.73
N ILE A 364 8.56 -24.06 -4.96
CA ILE A 364 8.19 -24.55 -6.30
C ILE A 364 7.71 -23.38 -7.18
N ILE A 365 6.93 -22.45 -6.61
CA ILE A 365 6.40 -21.28 -7.33
C ILE A 365 7.53 -20.33 -7.71
N ASN A 366 8.40 -19.99 -6.75
CA ASN A 366 9.49 -19.06 -6.96
C ASN A 366 10.67 -19.36 -6.01
N PRO A 367 11.75 -20.00 -6.49
CA PRO A 367 12.90 -20.37 -5.67
C PRO A 367 13.76 -19.18 -5.22
N THR A 368 13.47 -17.96 -5.69
CA THR A 368 14.21 -16.75 -5.31
C THR A 368 13.69 -16.11 -4.02
N VAL A 369 12.53 -16.53 -3.53
CA VAL A 369 11.88 -15.99 -2.32
C VAL A 369 12.50 -16.64 -1.09
N GLN A 370 12.96 -15.83 -0.14
CA GLN A 370 13.33 -16.31 1.19
C GLN A 370 12.05 -16.61 2.00
N VAL A 371 11.93 -17.81 2.56
CA VAL A 371 10.78 -18.20 3.38
C VAL A 371 11.23 -18.52 4.80
N ASP A 372 10.63 -17.86 5.78
CA ASP A 372 10.88 -18.11 7.20
C ASP A 372 9.68 -18.84 7.82
N CYS A 373 9.88 -20.11 8.21
CA CYS A 373 8.87 -20.91 8.88
C CYS A 373 8.87 -20.65 10.39
N ILE A 374 7.79 -20.07 10.92
CA ILE A 374 7.63 -19.76 12.34
C ILE A 374 6.52 -20.67 12.89
N THR A 375 6.94 -21.74 13.58
CA THR A 375 6.04 -22.78 14.13
C THR A 375 5.41 -22.39 15.48
N GLN A 376 5.80 -21.25 16.04
CA GLN A 376 5.33 -20.79 17.34
C GLN A 376 3.94 -20.18 17.21
N ASN A 377 3.06 -20.45 18.17
CA ASN A 377 1.80 -19.73 18.28
C ASN A 377 2.08 -18.25 18.60
N LEU A 378 1.41 -17.34 17.90
CA LEU A 378 1.55 -15.91 18.12
C LEU A 378 0.83 -15.51 19.41
N ASN A 379 1.53 -14.81 20.30
CA ASN A 379 1.00 -14.36 21.58
C ASN A 379 1.57 -12.99 21.96
N SER A 380 1.07 -12.42 23.05
CA SER A 380 1.48 -11.08 23.52
C SER A 380 2.98 -10.96 23.82
N GLN A 381 3.65 -12.06 24.16
CA GLN A 381 5.07 -12.05 24.52
C GLN A 381 5.99 -12.05 23.30
N ASN A 382 5.61 -12.72 22.20
CA ASN A 382 6.45 -12.84 21.01
C ASN A 382 6.05 -11.92 19.84
N ALA A 383 4.84 -11.36 19.84
CA ALA A 383 4.32 -10.61 18.69
C ALA A 383 5.21 -9.44 18.27
N VAL A 384 5.66 -8.60 19.21
CA VAL A 384 6.51 -7.44 18.91
C VAL A 384 7.82 -7.87 18.26
N GLN A 385 8.49 -8.90 18.82
CA GLN A 385 9.76 -9.39 18.33
C GLN A 385 9.67 -9.99 16.93
N LEU A 386 8.56 -10.66 16.62
CA LEU A 386 8.33 -11.26 15.31
C LEU A 386 7.97 -10.19 14.27
N LEU A 387 6.99 -9.33 14.56
CA LEU A 387 6.43 -8.38 13.60
C LEU A 387 7.42 -7.26 13.22
N GLN A 388 8.34 -6.85 14.11
CA GLN A 388 9.28 -5.75 13.83
C GLN A 388 10.20 -6.01 12.62
N ASN A 389 10.44 -7.28 12.30
CA ASN A 389 11.38 -7.70 11.25
C ASN A 389 10.77 -7.70 9.84
N TYR A 390 9.50 -7.34 9.72
CA TYR A 390 8.76 -7.34 8.46
C TYR A 390 8.22 -5.94 8.13
N ASP A 391 8.02 -5.66 6.86
CA ASP A 391 7.52 -4.36 6.38
C ASP A 391 6.00 -4.29 6.45
N ILE A 392 5.31 -5.37 6.11
CA ILE A 392 3.85 -5.49 6.11
C ILE A 392 3.41 -6.76 6.81
N ILE A 393 2.31 -6.67 7.55
CA ILE A 393 1.69 -7.79 8.24
C ILE A 393 0.36 -8.15 7.57
N LEU A 394 0.14 -9.43 7.30
CA LEU A 394 -1.15 -9.98 6.86
C LEU A 394 -1.76 -10.78 8.01
N ASP A 395 -2.93 -10.35 8.46
CA ASP A 395 -3.79 -11.13 9.36
C ASP A 395 -4.64 -12.07 8.51
N CYS A 396 -4.21 -13.32 8.43
CA CYS A 396 -4.93 -14.41 7.77
C CYS A 396 -5.52 -15.38 8.82
N THR A 397 -5.76 -14.89 10.04
CA THR A 397 -6.29 -15.67 11.16
C THR A 397 -7.81 -15.62 11.19
N ASP A 398 -8.40 -16.69 11.74
CA ASP A 398 -9.84 -16.86 11.91
C ASP A 398 -10.32 -16.59 13.34
N ASN A 399 -9.42 -16.17 14.24
CA ASN A 399 -9.73 -15.93 15.63
C ASN A 399 -9.63 -14.45 16.01
N ALA A 400 -10.60 -13.98 16.81
CA ALA A 400 -10.66 -12.58 17.24
C ALA A 400 -9.47 -12.16 18.12
N PRO A 401 -9.00 -12.95 19.12
CA PRO A 401 -7.88 -12.55 19.98
C PRO A 401 -6.61 -12.19 19.20
N THR A 402 -6.23 -13.01 18.22
CA THR A 402 -5.02 -12.78 17.41
C THR A 402 -5.18 -11.56 16.52
N ARG A 403 -6.38 -11.30 15.99
CA ARG A 403 -6.66 -10.07 15.22
C ARG A 403 -6.47 -8.80 16.05
N TYR A 404 -6.95 -8.79 17.30
CA TYR A 404 -6.70 -7.66 18.21
C TYR A 404 -5.21 -7.51 18.54
N LEU A 405 -4.52 -8.62 18.83
CA LEU A 405 -3.07 -8.63 19.08
C LEU A 405 -2.27 -8.07 17.89
N LEU A 406 -2.58 -8.53 16.67
CA LEU A 406 -1.94 -8.08 15.44
C LEU A 406 -2.17 -6.60 15.18
N SER A 407 -3.41 -6.12 15.34
CA SER A 407 -3.73 -4.70 15.18
C SER A 407 -2.98 -3.83 16.19
N ASP A 408 -2.96 -4.20 17.46
CA ASP A 408 -2.31 -3.40 18.50
C ASP A 408 -0.78 -3.39 18.30
N THR A 409 -0.21 -4.53 17.94
CA THR A 409 1.23 -4.66 17.66
C THR A 409 1.63 -3.89 16.40
N ALA A 410 0.84 -3.94 15.34
CA ALA A 410 1.07 -3.18 14.12
C ALA A 410 1.06 -1.67 14.38
N VAL A 411 0.11 -1.18 15.21
CA VAL A 411 0.07 0.21 15.65
C VAL A 411 1.32 0.59 16.43
N ALA A 412 1.74 -0.23 17.40
CA ALA A 412 2.92 0.05 18.21
C ALA A 412 4.22 0.12 17.39
N LEU A 413 4.32 -0.69 16.33
CA LEU A 413 5.47 -0.75 15.43
C LEU A 413 5.35 0.17 14.20
N ALA A 414 4.25 0.92 14.06
CA ALA A 414 3.93 1.72 12.88
C ALA A 414 4.01 0.93 11.55
N LYS A 415 3.53 -0.32 11.56
CA LYS A 415 3.51 -1.22 10.39
C LYS A 415 2.13 -1.30 9.74
N PRO A 416 2.03 -1.26 8.40
CA PRO A 416 0.78 -1.58 7.69
C PRO A 416 0.28 -2.98 8.03
N LEU A 417 -1.04 -3.10 8.22
CA LEU A 417 -1.72 -4.35 8.49
C LEU A 417 -2.83 -4.58 7.47
N VAL A 418 -2.80 -5.72 6.77
CA VAL A 418 -3.86 -6.14 5.86
C VAL A 418 -4.63 -7.29 6.50
N SER A 419 -5.83 -7.03 7.02
CA SER A 419 -6.62 -8.01 7.76
C SER A 419 -7.78 -8.54 6.93
N GLY A 420 -7.86 -9.86 6.85
CA GLY A 420 -8.93 -10.59 6.19
C GLY A 420 -9.73 -11.40 7.21
N ALA A 421 -11.02 -11.58 6.93
CA ALA A 421 -11.89 -12.49 7.66
C ALA A 421 -12.86 -13.16 6.70
N ALA A 422 -13.28 -14.38 6.99
CA ALA A 422 -14.32 -15.05 6.23
C ALA A 422 -15.15 -15.93 7.17
N GLN A 423 -16.45 -16.02 6.93
CA GLN A 423 -17.38 -16.83 7.71
C GLN A 423 -18.56 -17.22 6.82
N MET A 424 -18.90 -18.51 6.77
CA MET A 424 -19.93 -19.05 5.87
C MET A 424 -19.73 -18.61 4.41
N PHE A 425 -20.59 -17.71 3.92
CA PHE A 425 -20.62 -17.15 2.55
C PHE A 425 -20.13 -15.71 2.48
N HIS A 426 -19.61 -15.16 3.57
CA HIS A 426 -19.21 -13.77 3.70
C HIS A 426 -17.72 -13.63 3.94
N GLY A 427 -17.13 -12.61 3.34
CA GLY A 427 -15.74 -12.21 3.51
C GLY A 427 -15.63 -10.73 3.87
N GLN A 428 -14.56 -10.38 4.58
CA GLN A 428 -14.23 -9.01 4.91
C GLN A 428 -12.74 -8.78 4.69
N LEU A 429 -12.38 -7.58 4.23
CA LEU A 429 -11.01 -7.14 4.06
C LEU A 429 -10.89 -5.69 4.49
N CYS A 430 -9.83 -5.37 5.23
CA CYS A 430 -9.51 -3.99 5.55
C CYS A 430 -7.99 -3.78 5.69
N THR A 431 -7.53 -2.61 5.24
CA THR A 431 -6.16 -2.15 5.44
C THR A 431 -6.11 -1.16 6.62
N TYR A 432 -5.21 -1.43 7.55
CA TYR A 432 -5.00 -0.64 8.77
C TYR A 432 -3.59 -0.07 8.82
N ASN A 433 -3.45 1.02 9.57
CA ASN A 433 -2.18 1.64 9.90
C ASN A 433 -1.33 2.08 8.68
N LEU A 434 -1.98 2.68 7.69
CA LEU A 434 -1.33 3.20 6.47
C LEU A 434 -0.73 4.61 6.64
N GLY A 435 -0.87 5.21 7.81
CA GLY A 435 -0.41 6.57 8.09
C GLY A 435 -0.92 7.10 9.44
N PRO A 436 -0.53 8.32 9.84
CA PRO A 436 -0.77 8.85 11.19
C PRO A 436 -2.25 9.02 11.55
N ASN A 437 -3.12 9.24 10.56
CA ASN A 437 -4.57 9.43 10.73
C ASN A 437 -5.39 8.14 10.52
N SER A 438 -4.71 7.02 10.28
CA SER A 438 -5.34 5.73 9.98
C SER A 438 -6.00 5.12 11.23
N GLN A 439 -7.24 4.64 11.07
CA GLN A 439 -7.92 3.81 12.06
C GLN A 439 -7.21 2.46 12.22
N CYS A 440 -7.14 1.98 13.45
CA CYS A 440 -6.78 0.59 13.76
C CYS A 440 -8.05 -0.27 13.91
N TYR A 441 -7.90 -1.57 14.09
CA TYR A 441 -9.03 -2.48 14.28
C TYR A 441 -9.93 -2.06 15.46
N ARG A 442 -9.34 -1.65 16.59
CA ARG A 442 -10.08 -1.15 17.77
C ARG A 442 -10.86 0.15 17.54
N CYS A 443 -10.50 0.96 16.54
CA CYS A 443 -11.32 2.13 16.19
C CYS A 443 -12.68 1.69 15.64
N MET A 444 -12.71 0.60 14.88
CA MET A 444 -13.94 0.02 14.32
C MET A 444 -14.66 -0.85 15.33
N PHE A 445 -13.92 -1.72 16.03
CA PHE A 445 -14.45 -2.69 16.98
C PHE A 445 -13.81 -2.49 18.36
N PRO A 446 -14.24 -1.47 19.13
CA PRO A 446 -13.60 -1.12 20.40
C PRO A 446 -13.74 -2.21 21.46
N LYS A 447 -14.88 -2.90 21.44
CA LYS A 447 -15.18 -4.05 22.27
C LYS A 447 -15.36 -5.27 21.38
N PRO A 448 -14.74 -6.42 21.73
CA PRO A 448 -14.97 -7.66 21.02
C PRO A 448 -16.43 -8.08 21.18
N PRO A 449 -17.04 -8.67 20.15
CA PRO A 449 -18.36 -9.29 20.28
C PRO A 449 -18.31 -10.40 21.33
N SER A 450 -19.44 -10.70 22.00
CA SER A 450 -19.46 -11.80 22.96
C SER A 450 -19.20 -13.13 22.25
N PRO A 451 -18.48 -14.09 22.87
CA PRO A 451 -18.20 -15.39 22.25
C PRO A 451 -19.48 -16.10 21.79
N THR A 452 -20.59 -15.93 22.52
CA THR A 452 -21.93 -16.43 22.18
C THR A 452 -22.55 -15.83 20.92
N ALA A 453 -22.09 -14.66 20.46
CA ALA A 453 -22.59 -14.00 19.25
C ALA A 453 -21.70 -14.28 18.01
N THR A 454 -20.51 -14.85 18.21
CA THR A 454 -19.54 -15.14 17.15
C THR A 454 -19.08 -16.59 17.27
N GLY A 455 -19.78 -17.51 16.58
CA GLY A 455 -19.30 -18.88 16.42
C GLY A 455 -17.99 -18.92 15.63
N THR A 456 -17.18 -19.96 15.83
CA THR A 456 -15.91 -20.13 15.11
C THR A 456 -16.15 -20.53 13.66
N CYS A 457 -15.15 -20.36 12.78
CA CYS A 457 -15.23 -20.82 11.40
C CYS A 457 -15.39 -22.34 11.30
N GLU A 458 -14.89 -23.08 12.28
CA GLU A 458 -15.04 -24.54 12.37
C GLU A 458 -16.46 -24.94 12.75
N GLU A 459 -17.11 -24.21 13.67
CA GLU A 459 -18.49 -24.46 14.10
C GLU A 459 -19.53 -24.16 13.02
N LEU A 460 -19.33 -23.08 12.26
CA LEU A 460 -20.32 -22.58 11.29
C LEU A 460 -20.01 -22.99 9.85
N GLY A 461 -18.81 -23.52 9.60
CA GLY A 461 -18.29 -23.80 8.29
C GLY A 461 -17.93 -22.55 7.48
N VAL A 462 -17.10 -22.73 6.46
CA VAL A 462 -16.73 -21.68 5.52
C VAL A 462 -16.53 -22.25 4.11
N LEU A 463 -17.08 -21.55 3.12
CA LEU A 463 -16.89 -21.90 1.71
C LEU A 463 -15.47 -21.53 1.29
N GLY A 464 -14.66 -22.52 0.88
CA GLY A 464 -13.25 -22.30 0.52
C GLY A 464 -13.01 -21.24 -0.57
N ALA A 465 -13.95 -21.07 -1.51
CA ALA A 465 -13.87 -20.00 -2.51
C ALA A 465 -13.92 -18.59 -1.88
N VAL A 466 -14.67 -18.40 -0.78
CA VAL A 466 -14.76 -17.11 -0.06
C VAL A 466 -13.41 -16.77 0.57
N THR A 467 -12.78 -17.73 1.25
CA THR A 467 -11.43 -17.54 1.80
C THR A 467 -10.40 -17.31 0.70
N GLY A 468 -10.55 -18.02 -0.43
CA GLY A 468 -9.76 -17.81 -1.65
C GLY A 468 -9.78 -16.37 -2.15
N VAL A 469 -10.99 -15.81 -2.33
CA VAL A 469 -11.19 -14.43 -2.79
C VAL A 469 -10.56 -13.43 -1.82
N ILE A 470 -10.85 -13.55 -0.52
CA ILE A 470 -10.32 -12.60 0.46
C ILE A 470 -8.79 -12.68 0.56
N GLY A 471 -8.20 -13.87 0.58
CA GLY A 471 -6.75 -14.03 0.64
C GLY A 471 -6.03 -13.49 -0.60
N ASN A 472 -6.61 -13.65 -1.80
CA ASN A 472 -6.08 -13.01 -3.01
C ASN A 472 -6.13 -11.47 -2.92
N LEU A 473 -7.22 -10.93 -2.38
CA LEU A 473 -7.34 -9.49 -2.16
C LEU A 473 -6.34 -9.00 -1.10
N GLN A 474 -6.03 -9.79 -0.06
CA GLN A 474 -4.98 -9.45 0.90
C GLN A 474 -3.61 -9.32 0.22
N ALA A 475 -3.25 -10.27 -0.66
CA ALA A 475 -2.02 -10.18 -1.45
C ALA A 475 -2.00 -8.95 -2.36
N LEU A 476 -3.12 -8.65 -3.03
CA LEU A 476 -3.25 -7.47 -3.89
C LEU A 476 -3.03 -6.16 -3.11
N GLU A 477 -3.65 -6.01 -1.93
CA GLU A 477 -3.44 -4.82 -1.09
C GLU A 477 -1.98 -4.69 -0.65
N ALA A 478 -1.35 -5.79 -0.22
CA ALA A 478 0.06 -5.79 0.17
C ALA A 478 0.99 -5.38 -0.99
N ILE A 479 0.75 -5.90 -2.19
CA ILE A 479 1.51 -5.53 -3.40
C ILE A 479 1.33 -4.04 -3.71
N LYS A 480 0.09 -3.51 -3.66
CA LYS A 480 -0.16 -2.08 -3.88
C LYS A 480 0.56 -1.21 -2.84
N ILE A 481 0.57 -1.61 -1.56
CA ILE A 481 1.26 -0.88 -0.50
C ILE A 481 2.78 -0.86 -0.76
N ILE A 482 3.39 -2.01 -1.05
CA ILE A 482 4.84 -2.12 -1.31
C ILE A 482 5.25 -1.31 -2.53
N THR A 483 4.49 -1.43 -3.61
CA THR A 483 4.81 -0.75 -4.87
C THR A 483 4.54 0.77 -4.81
N GLY A 484 3.72 1.22 -3.85
CA GLY A 484 3.30 2.61 -3.70
C GLY A 484 2.12 2.99 -4.60
N LEU A 485 1.36 1.98 -5.06
CA LEU A 485 0.13 2.12 -5.86
C LEU A 485 -1.14 2.16 -5.00
N HIS A 486 -1.01 1.98 -3.68
CA HIS A 486 -2.14 2.10 -2.75
C HIS A 486 -2.49 3.59 -2.54
N ASP A 487 -3.78 3.93 -2.55
CA ASP A 487 -4.30 5.31 -2.42
C ASP A 487 -4.33 5.84 -0.97
N ASN A 488 -3.82 5.04 -0.03
CA ASN A 488 -3.84 5.25 1.43
C ASN A 488 -5.25 5.48 2.02
N GLU A 489 -6.32 5.22 1.27
CA GLU A 489 -7.67 5.28 1.78
C GLU A 489 -8.05 3.97 2.46
N GLN A 490 -8.56 4.07 3.68
CA GLN A 490 -9.03 2.90 4.40
C GLN A 490 -10.48 2.59 4.04
N ARG A 491 -10.71 1.36 3.60
CA ARG A 491 -12.05 0.87 3.27
C ARG A 491 -12.26 -0.49 3.92
N LEU A 492 -13.45 -0.71 4.45
CA LEU A 492 -13.95 -2.03 4.81
C LEU A 492 -14.65 -2.60 3.57
N LEU A 493 -13.99 -3.55 2.92
CA LEU A 493 -14.60 -4.31 1.84
C LEU A 493 -15.35 -5.50 2.45
N ILE A 494 -16.61 -5.64 2.06
CA ILE A 494 -17.47 -6.77 2.41
C ILE A 494 -17.76 -7.52 1.13
N PHE A 495 -17.54 -8.83 1.16
CA PHE A 495 -17.87 -9.76 0.10
C PHE A 495 -19.00 -10.69 0.58
N SER A 496 -20.02 -10.90 -0.25
CA SER A 496 -21.10 -11.85 -0.02
C SER A 496 -21.30 -12.70 -1.26
N ALA A 497 -20.97 -13.98 -1.18
CA ALA A 497 -21.00 -14.89 -2.33
C ALA A 497 -22.41 -15.13 -2.90
N LEU A 498 -23.46 -14.90 -2.10
CA LEU A 498 -24.85 -15.14 -2.48
C LEU A 498 -25.61 -13.86 -2.85
N SER A 499 -24.99 -12.68 -2.72
CA SER A 499 -25.63 -11.41 -3.03
C SER A 499 -25.59 -11.09 -4.52
N SER A 500 -26.61 -10.41 -5.03
CA SER A 500 -26.64 -9.89 -6.41
C SER A 500 -25.54 -8.85 -6.67
N SER A 501 -25.17 -8.07 -5.65
CA SER A 501 -23.99 -7.22 -5.64
C SER A 501 -22.97 -7.80 -4.67
N PRO A 502 -22.06 -8.66 -5.12
CA PRO A 502 -21.22 -9.46 -4.23
C PRO A 502 -20.22 -8.61 -3.46
N PHE A 503 -19.83 -7.43 -3.95
CA PHE A 503 -18.89 -6.54 -3.28
C PHE A 503 -19.57 -5.26 -2.81
N ARG A 504 -19.25 -4.86 -1.58
CA ARG A 504 -19.62 -3.57 -0.99
C ARG A 504 -18.41 -2.97 -0.29
N SER A 505 -18.13 -1.69 -0.53
CA SER A 505 -17.02 -0.99 0.10
C SER A 505 -17.53 0.16 0.96
N MET A 506 -17.03 0.27 2.18
CA MET A 506 -17.36 1.34 3.12
C MET A 506 -16.09 2.09 3.50
N LYS A 507 -16.02 3.39 3.17
CA LYS A 507 -14.91 4.25 3.56
C LYS A 507 -14.88 4.42 5.08
N LEU A 508 -13.71 4.25 5.67
CA LEU A 508 -13.50 4.45 7.11
C LEU A 508 -13.20 5.91 7.41
N GLY A 509 -13.64 6.35 8.59
CA GLY A 509 -13.39 7.71 9.08
C GLY A 509 -11.98 7.91 9.61
N ALA A 510 -11.73 9.07 10.20
CA ALA A 510 -10.46 9.35 10.87
C ALA A 510 -10.27 8.51 12.15
N LYS A 511 -9.01 8.30 12.52
CA LYS A 511 -8.58 7.77 13.81
C LYS A 511 -9.37 8.38 14.99
N LYS A 512 -9.84 7.53 15.92
CA LYS A 512 -10.53 7.98 17.14
C LYS A 512 -9.50 8.43 18.20
N PRO A 513 -9.54 9.68 18.69
CA PRO A 513 -8.59 10.16 19.70
C PRO A 513 -8.60 9.36 21.01
N THR A 514 -9.77 8.80 21.36
CA THR A 514 -10.03 7.98 22.56
C THR A 514 -9.73 6.49 22.38
N CYS A 515 -9.15 6.09 21.24
CA CYS A 515 -8.87 4.67 21.00
C CYS A 515 -7.77 4.16 21.95
N PRO A 516 -7.97 3.03 22.65
CA PRO A 516 -6.99 2.51 23.59
C PRO A 516 -5.72 1.94 22.94
N ALA A 517 -5.68 1.75 21.62
CA ALA A 517 -4.44 1.32 20.93
C ALA A 517 -3.74 2.49 20.25
N CYS A 518 -4.44 3.16 19.33
CA CYS A 518 -3.82 4.19 18.51
C CYS A 518 -4.03 5.61 19.04
N GLY A 519 -4.87 5.85 20.05
CA GLY A 519 -5.23 7.18 20.57
C GLY A 519 -4.07 7.99 21.16
N ILE A 520 -4.40 9.07 21.86
CA ILE A 520 -3.40 9.96 22.48
C ILE A 520 -2.61 9.17 23.55
N ASP A 521 -1.31 9.44 23.72
CA ASP A 521 -0.41 8.66 24.58
C ASP A 521 -0.87 8.50 26.05
N GLY A 522 -1.72 9.41 26.56
CA GLY A 522 -2.33 9.29 27.89
C GLY A 522 -3.56 8.36 28.00
N LEU A 523 -4.06 7.82 26.89
CA LEU A 523 -5.24 6.95 26.80
C LEU A 523 -4.94 5.56 26.22
N LYS A 524 -3.66 5.26 25.94
CA LYS A 524 -3.23 3.96 25.43
C LYS A 524 -3.31 2.90 26.54
N ALA A 525 -3.77 1.71 26.20
CA ALA A 525 -3.81 0.54 27.07
C ALA A 525 -2.38 0.09 27.46
N ALA A 526 -2.31 -0.80 28.45
CA ALA A 526 -1.08 -1.39 28.96
C ALA A 526 -0.17 -1.97 27.86
N GLN A 527 1.09 -2.26 28.22
CA GLN A 527 2.06 -2.88 27.31
C GLN A 527 1.44 -4.13 26.66
N ILE A 528 1.71 -4.34 25.36
CA ILE A 528 1.15 -5.49 24.59
C ILE A 528 1.42 -6.81 25.32
N SER A 529 2.63 -6.96 25.89
CA SER A 529 3.07 -8.14 26.66
C SER A 529 2.25 -8.43 27.91
N GLU A 530 1.56 -7.44 28.47
CA GLU A 530 0.75 -7.55 29.69
C GLU A 530 -0.74 -7.75 29.40
N THR A 531 -1.15 -7.62 28.13
CA THR A 531 -2.55 -7.76 27.72
C THR A 531 -2.89 -9.21 27.41
N ASP A 532 -3.84 -9.77 28.15
CA ASP A 532 -4.46 -11.07 27.86
C ASP A 532 -5.59 -10.89 26.83
N TYR A 533 -5.26 -11.06 25.56
CA TYR A 533 -6.20 -10.89 24.44
C TYR A 533 -7.33 -11.93 24.42
N VAL A 534 -7.07 -13.12 24.95
CA VAL A 534 -8.08 -14.19 25.05
C VAL A 534 -9.13 -13.79 26.08
N GLN A 535 -8.68 -13.35 27.26
CA GLN A 535 -9.57 -12.82 28.30
C GLN A 535 -10.31 -11.56 27.81
N PHE A 536 -9.63 -10.66 27.11
CA PHE A 536 -10.24 -9.44 26.57
C PHE A 536 -11.40 -9.75 25.62
N CYS A 537 -11.27 -10.78 24.77
CA CYS A 537 -12.31 -11.24 23.86
C CYS A 537 -13.44 -12.06 24.51
N GLY A 538 -13.49 -12.12 25.84
CA GLY A 538 -14.48 -12.91 26.55
C GLY A 538 -14.27 -14.42 26.39
N GLY A 539 -13.12 -14.86 25.89
CA GLY A 539 -12.75 -16.28 25.93
C GLY A 539 -12.85 -16.80 27.38
N PRO A 540 -13.19 -18.08 27.58
CA PRO A 540 -13.46 -18.58 28.91
C PRO A 540 -12.23 -18.43 29.80
N ARG A 541 -12.43 -18.03 31.07
CA ARG A 541 -11.41 -18.24 32.10
C ARG A 541 -11.77 -19.44 32.94
N PRO A 542 -10.90 -20.44 32.90
CA PRO A 542 -10.40 -20.98 34.16
C PRO A 542 -8.88 -21.22 34.10
N ASP A 543 -8.17 -20.73 35.12
CA ASP A 543 -6.83 -21.23 35.47
C ASP A 543 -7.02 -22.46 36.37
N TRP A 544 -7.06 -23.64 35.76
CA TRP A 544 -7.22 -24.91 36.48
C TRP A 544 -5.94 -25.37 37.20
N ILE A 545 -4.78 -24.83 36.80
CA ILE A 545 -3.46 -25.23 37.33
C ILE A 545 -3.19 -24.53 38.68
N LYS A 546 -3.60 -23.26 38.84
CA LYS A 546 -3.63 -22.60 40.16
C LYS A 546 -4.88 -22.90 40.99
N ARG A 547 -5.98 -23.37 40.38
CA ARG A 547 -7.21 -23.76 41.11
C ARG A 547 -7.27 -25.22 41.54
N GLY A 548 -6.30 -26.06 41.16
CA GLY A 548 -6.20 -27.43 41.67
C GLY A 548 -7.48 -28.24 41.48
N LEU A 549 -8.19 -28.07 40.36
CA LEU A 549 -9.31 -28.93 40.02
C LEU A 549 -8.76 -30.20 39.39
N THR A 550 -9.06 -31.28 40.08
CA THR A 550 -8.18 -32.43 40.36
C THR A 550 -8.12 -33.45 39.24
N GLU A 551 -7.21 -34.42 39.39
CA GLU A 551 -7.60 -35.83 39.23
C GLU A 551 -8.89 -36.07 40.04
N GLY A 552 -10.05 -35.80 39.43
CA GLY A 552 -11.41 -36.18 39.83
C GLY A 552 -11.86 -35.89 41.27
N GLU A 553 -13.11 -35.45 41.41
CA GLU A 553 -13.93 -36.21 42.36
C GLU A 553 -13.95 -37.66 41.85
N SER A 554 -13.50 -38.61 42.68
CA SER A 554 -13.53 -40.04 42.34
C SER A 554 -14.93 -40.41 41.84
N GLY A 555 -15.06 -40.75 40.55
CA GLY A 555 -16.34 -41.13 39.93
C GLY A 555 -16.99 -40.10 38.97
N SER A 556 -16.38 -38.93 38.76
CA SER A 556 -16.93 -37.86 37.90
C SER A 556 -16.57 -37.93 36.41
N ARG A 557 -15.56 -38.75 36.06
CA ARG A 557 -15.09 -38.96 34.68
C ARG A 557 -14.91 -40.44 34.41
N VAL A 558 -15.00 -40.84 33.15
CA VAL A 558 -14.82 -42.23 32.72
C VAL A 558 -13.82 -42.32 31.58
N SER A 559 -12.93 -43.31 31.61
CA SER A 559 -12.05 -43.59 30.46
C SER A 559 -12.85 -44.17 29.29
N VAL A 560 -12.34 -44.05 28.06
CA VAL A 560 -13.00 -44.64 26.88
C VAL A 560 -13.14 -46.17 26.97
N LYS A 561 -12.22 -46.85 27.67
CA LYS A 561 -12.27 -48.31 27.88
C LYS A 561 -13.37 -48.71 28.86
N GLU A 562 -13.44 -48.03 30.00
CA GLU A 562 -14.53 -48.25 30.97
C GLU A 562 -15.90 -47.89 30.35
N PHE A 563 -15.97 -46.79 29.60
CA PHE A 563 -17.18 -46.39 28.89
C PHE A 563 -17.62 -47.43 27.86
N HIS A 564 -16.68 -48.05 27.13
CA HIS A 564 -16.96 -49.16 26.22
C HIS A 564 -17.50 -50.40 26.94
N ASP A 565 -16.92 -50.75 28.09
CA ASP A 565 -17.40 -51.88 28.89
C ASP A 565 -18.81 -51.62 29.44
N ILE A 566 -19.11 -50.39 29.87
CA ILE A 566 -20.46 -49.95 30.28
C ILE A 566 -21.46 -50.08 29.12
N LEU A 567 -21.09 -49.63 27.92
CA LEU A 567 -21.93 -49.77 26.73
C LEU A 567 -22.22 -51.23 26.36
N LYS A 568 -21.26 -52.14 26.61
CA LYS A 568 -21.41 -53.57 26.34
C LYS A 568 -22.27 -54.31 27.36
N GLN A 569 -22.21 -53.94 28.63
CA GLN A 569 -22.85 -54.69 29.71
C GLN A 569 -24.39 -54.66 29.64
N LYS A 570 -25.02 -53.69 28.96
CA LYS A 570 -26.51 -53.55 28.81
C LYS A 570 -27.31 -53.56 30.12
N SER A 571 -26.66 -53.44 31.29
CA SER A 571 -27.27 -53.71 32.60
C SER A 571 -27.92 -52.51 33.30
N GLY A 572 -27.93 -51.31 32.71
CA GLY A 572 -28.43 -50.10 33.37
C GLY A 572 -29.13 -49.12 32.43
N ASN A 573 -30.03 -48.29 32.98
CA ASN A 573 -30.58 -47.14 32.26
C ASN A 573 -29.44 -46.12 32.07
N ILE A 574 -28.87 -46.05 30.87
CA ILE A 574 -27.83 -45.08 30.52
C ILE A 574 -28.38 -44.03 29.56
N ASN A 575 -27.95 -42.79 29.72
CA ASN A 575 -28.26 -41.68 28.82
C ASN A 575 -26.94 -41.13 28.25
N VAL A 576 -26.72 -41.26 26.95
CA VAL A 576 -25.48 -40.77 26.33
C VAL A 576 -25.79 -39.56 25.48
N ILE A 577 -25.15 -38.42 25.81
CA ILE A 577 -25.33 -37.15 25.12
C ILE A 577 -24.04 -36.81 24.37
N ASP A 578 -24.15 -36.56 23.07
CA ASP A 578 -23.07 -36.09 22.23
C ASP A 578 -23.24 -34.60 21.95
N VAL A 579 -22.30 -33.78 22.45
CA VAL A 579 -22.38 -32.32 22.38
C VAL A 579 -21.75 -31.69 21.16
N ARG A 580 -21.30 -32.52 20.22
CA ARG A 580 -20.72 -32.05 18.95
C ARG A 580 -21.79 -31.41 18.05
N PRO A 581 -21.39 -30.58 17.07
CA PRO A 581 -22.27 -30.12 16.02
C PRO A 581 -22.94 -31.28 15.26
N PRO A 582 -24.18 -31.10 14.73
CA PRO A 582 -24.89 -32.14 13.97
C PRO A 582 -24.10 -32.68 12.79
N THR A 583 -23.34 -31.82 12.11
CA THR A 583 -22.46 -32.20 11.00
C THR A 583 -21.38 -33.21 11.42
N GLU A 584 -20.78 -33.02 12.59
CA GLU A 584 -19.80 -33.97 13.15
C GLU A 584 -20.45 -35.27 13.64
N PHE A 585 -21.67 -35.16 14.17
CA PHE A 585 -22.46 -36.30 14.63
C PHE A 585 -22.93 -37.18 13.46
N GLU A 586 -23.29 -36.59 12.33
CA GLU A 586 -23.66 -37.29 11.09
C GLU A 586 -22.50 -38.06 10.47
N ILE A 587 -21.25 -37.58 10.60
CA ILE A 587 -20.06 -38.29 10.11
C ILE A 587 -19.88 -39.62 10.84
N CYS A 588 -20.02 -39.61 12.17
CA CYS A 588 -19.91 -40.80 12.99
C CYS A 588 -20.57 -40.59 14.36
N GLN A 589 -21.22 -41.65 14.85
CA GLN A 589 -21.89 -41.67 16.14
C GLN A 589 -21.70 -43.02 16.81
N LEU A 590 -21.75 -43.05 18.15
CA LEU A 590 -21.80 -44.30 18.89
C LEU A 590 -23.25 -44.79 18.97
N PRO A 591 -23.49 -46.10 19.10
CA PRO A 591 -24.85 -46.60 19.30
C PRO A 591 -25.49 -45.96 20.54
N GLN A 592 -26.78 -45.60 20.45
CA GLN A 592 -27.58 -45.07 21.56
C GLN A 592 -27.18 -43.66 22.07
N THR A 593 -26.48 -42.86 21.26
CA THR A 593 -26.18 -41.45 21.56
C THR A 593 -27.28 -40.50 21.08
N LYS A 594 -27.61 -39.49 21.88
CA LYS A 594 -28.45 -38.35 21.49
C LYS A 594 -27.57 -37.15 21.20
N ASN A 595 -27.72 -36.53 20.04
CA ASN A 595 -27.01 -35.29 19.73
C ASN A 595 -27.74 -34.09 20.36
N VAL A 596 -27.05 -33.32 21.19
CA VAL A 596 -27.54 -32.09 21.82
C VAL A 596 -26.39 -31.09 21.83
N LEU A 597 -26.48 -30.01 21.05
CA LEU A 597 -25.35 -29.09 20.90
C LEU A 597 -24.97 -28.47 22.26
N LEU A 598 -23.66 -28.29 22.49
CA LEU A 598 -23.15 -27.75 23.76
C LEU A 598 -23.88 -26.48 24.20
N HIS A 599 -24.10 -25.53 23.30
CA HIS A 599 -24.73 -24.26 23.64
C HIS A 599 -26.22 -24.41 23.98
N GLU A 600 -26.93 -25.37 23.38
CA GLU A 600 -28.33 -25.64 23.70
C GLU A 600 -28.45 -26.27 25.10
N LEU A 601 -27.57 -27.22 25.39
CA LEU A 601 -27.50 -27.88 26.69
C LEU A 601 -27.15 -26.89 27.81
N VAL A 602 -26.13 -26.06 27.60
CA VAL A 602 -25.72 -25.05 28.60
C VAL A 602 -26.77 -23.95 28.78
N ALA A 603 -27.53 -23.60 27.73
CA ALA A 603 -28.57 -22.59 27.82
C ALA A 603 -29.82 -23.07 28.60
N LYS A 604 -30.16 -24.36 28.53
CA LYS A 604 -31.34 -24.94 29.19
C LYS A 604 -31.07 -26.34 29.77
N PRO A 605 -30.14 -26.47 30.74
CA PRO A 605 -29.70 -27.77 31.23
C PRO A 605 -30.83 -28.59 31.87
N ASP A 606 -31.80 -27.93 32.53
CA ASP A 606 -32.97 -28.58 33.14
C ASP A 606 -33.80 -29.42 32.16
N SER A 607 -33.83 -29.02 30.88
CA SER A 607 -34.59 -29.73 29.83
C SER A 607 -33.95 -31.04 29.39
N PHE A 608 -32.69 -31.27 29.77
CA PHE A 608 -31.90 -32.43 29.36
C PHE A 608 -31.55 -33.36 30.53
N LEU A 609 -32.08 -33.10 31.72
CA LEU A 609 -31.97 -34.02 32.85
C LEU A 609 -32.73 -35.32 32.54
N PRO A 610 -32.19 -36.50 32.89
CA PRO A 610 -32.90 -37.77 32.71
C PRO A 610 -34.20 -37.80 33.51
N GLU A 611 -35.19 -38.58 33.07
CA GLU A 611 -36.49 -38.69 33.78
C GLU A 611 -36.37 -39.44 35.12
N LYS A 612 -35.42 -40.38 35.24
CA LYS A 612 -35.20 -41.18 36.44
C LYS A 612 -33.82 -40.89 37.03
N ASP A 613 -33.75 -40.71 38.34
CA ASP A 613 -32.50 -40.37 39.06
C ASP A 613 -31.44 -41.48 38.98
N GLU A 614 -31.87 -42.73 38.83
CA GLU A 614 -31.00 -43.90 38.66
C GLU A 614 -30.30 -43.96 37.28
N THR A 615 -30.61 -43.04 36.37
CA THR A 615 -30.05 -43.03 35.01
C THR A 615 -28.67 -42.38 34.99
N GLU A 616 -27.63 -43.16 34.69
CA GLU A 616 -26.28 -42.59 34.53
C GLU A 616 -26.17 -41.84 33.19
N THR A 617 -25.77 -40.57 33.25
CA THR A 617 -25.60 -39.71 32.07
C THR A 617 -24.14 -39.58 31.69
N TYR A 618 -23.81 -39.91 30.44
CA TYR A 618 -22.46 -39.84 29.88
C TYR A 618 -22.40 -38.79 28.77
N ILE A 619 -21.43 -37.88 28.84
CA ILE A 619 -21.27 -36.82 27.84
C ILE A 619 -20.04 -37.05 26.97
N LEU A 620 -20.26 -36.99 25.67
CA LEU A 620 -19.27 -37.14 24.61
C LEU A 620 -19.05 -35.82 23.88
N CYS A 621 -17.79 -35.55 23.55
CA CYS A 621 -17.42 -34.54 22.55
C CYS A 621 -16.22 -35.07 21.74
N ARG A 622 -15.63 -34.25 20.87
CA ARG A 622 -14.52 -34.68 20.01
C ARG A 622 -13.25 -35.00 20.80
N LEU A 623 -12.88 -34.16 21.77
CA LEU A 623 -11.58 -34.22 22.48
C LEU A 623 -11.65 -34.39 24.01
N GLY A 624 -12.85 -34.44 24.59
CA GLY A 624 -13.06 -34.52 26.04
C GLY A 624 -13.03 -33.18 26.78
N ASN A 625 -13.03 -32.04 26.07
CA ASN A 625 -13.02 -30.70 26.66
C ASN A 625 -14.44 -30.18 26.89
N ASP A 626 -15.25 -30.13 25.82
CA ASP A 626 -16.61 -29.60 25.85
C ASP A 626 -17.57 -30.48 26.65
N SER A 627 -17.30 -31.79 26.70
CA SER A 627 -18.07 -32.75 27.50
C SER A 627 -18.00 -32.44 28.99
N GLN A 628 -16.90 -31.84 29.48
CA GLN A 628 -16.79 -31.42 30.88
C GLN A 628 -17.67 -30.20 31.18
N ILE A 629 -17.73 -29.25 30.26
CA ILE A 629 -18.57 -28.04 30.39
C ILE A 629 -20.04 -28.45 30.45
N ALA A 630 -20.47 -29.32 29.54
CA ALA A 630 -21.83 -29.86 29.55
C ALA A 630 -22.12 -30.69 30.81
N ALA A 631 -21.16 -31.50 31.28
CA ALA A 631 -21.37 -32.34 32.46
C ALA A 631 -21.54 -31.50 33.72
N HIS A 632 -20.78 -30.40 33.83
CA HIS A 632 -20.93 -29.42 34.90
C HIS A 632 -22.29 -28.74 34.86
N ALA A 633 -22.73 -28.26 33.69
CA ALA A 633 -24.03 -27.59 33.54
C ALA A 633 -25.20 -28.50 33.95
N LEU A 634 -25.16 -29.79 33.62
CA LEU A 634 -26.19 -30.75 34.07
C LEU A 634 -26.13 -31.02 35.58
N LYS A 635 -24.93 -31.08 36.17
CA LYS A 635 -24.78 -31.26 37.63
C LYS A 635 -25.34 -30.07 38.40
N GLU A 636 -25.01 -28.84 37.99
CA GLU A 636 -25.56 -27.63 38.62
C GLU A 636 -27.10 -27.58 38.53
N ALA A 637 -27.67 -27.97 37.39
CA ALA A 637 -29.11 -28.07 37.21
C ALA A 637 -29.75 -29.16 38.09
N ALA A 638 -29.07 -30.30 38.23
CA ALA A 638 -29.51 -31.39 39.10
C ALA A 638 -29.53 -30.96 40.58
N ASP A 639 -28.44 -30.31 41.03
CA ASP A 639 -28.30 -29.78 42.39
C ASP A 639 -29.34 -28.70 42.68
N ALA A 640 -29.57 -27.78 41.73
CA ALA A 640 -30.61 -26.75 41.84
C ALA A 640 -32.02 -27.34 41.92
N SER A 641 -32.24 -28.50 41.31
CA SER A 641 -33.50 -29.25 41.35
C SER A 641 -33.59 -30.25 42.52
N ALA A 642 -32.60 -30.26 43.43
CA ALA A 642 -32.46 -31.23 44.53
C ALA A 642 -32.50 -32.70 44.10
N ARG A 643 -32.01 -33.00 42.89
CA ARG A 643 -31.91 -34.36 42.32
C ARG A 643 -30.47 -34.84 42.38
N HIS A 644 -30.25 -36.07 42.84
CA HIS A 644 -28.91 -36.66 42.89
C HIS A 644 -28.66 -37.48 41.62
N LEU A 645 -27.96 -36.90 40.65
CA LEU A 645 -27.69 -37.51 39.34
C LEU A 645 -26.22 -37.89 39.17
N ILE A 646 -25.99 -39.04 38.55
CA ILE A 646 -24.65 -39.50 38.16
C ILE A 646 -24.37 -39.01 36.74
N VAL A 647 -23.60 -37.92 36.63
CA VAL A 647 -23.17 -37.35 35.34
C VAL A 647 -21.65 -37.49 35.19
N LYS A 648 -21.21 -38.14 34.12
CA LYS A 648 -19.80 -38.40 33.80
C LYS A 648 -19.45 -37.89 32.40
N ASP A 649 -18.27 -37.31 32.22
CA ASP A 649 -17.73 -37.04 30.89
C ASP A 649 -16.73 -38.11 30.47
N VAL A 650 -16.59 -38.32 29.16
CA VAL A 650 -15.67 -39.31 28.60
C VAL A 650 -14.31 -38.68 28.29
N ILE A 651 -13.27 -39.17 28.97
CA ILE A 651 -11.90 -38.65 28.86
C ILE A 651 -11.37 -38.80 27.44
N GLY A 652 -10.94 -37.69 26.84
CA GLY A 652 -10.37 -37.67 25.49
C GLY A 652 -11.39 -37.80 24.36
N GLY A 653 -12.69 -37.90 24.68
CA GLY A 653 -13.78 -37.92 23.71
C GLY A 653 -13.67 -39.01 22.64
N LEU A 654 -14.27 -38.75 21.48
CA LEU A 654 -14.26 -39.71 20.36
C LEU A 654 -12.87 -39.88 19.72
N ARG A 655 -11.96 -38.92 19.90
CA ARG A 655 -10.56 -39.10 19.47
C ARG A 655 -9.80 -40.11 20.34
N ALA A 656 -10.12 -40.21 21.62
CA ALA A 656 -9.60 -41.31 22.45
C ALA A 656 -10.30 -42.62 22.11
N TRP A 657 -11.61 -42.58 21.81
CA TRP A 657 -12.36 -43.77 21.36
C TRP A 657 -11.74 -44.39 20.11
N SER A 658 -11.44 -43.57 19.10
CA SER A 658 -10.85 -44.07 17.86
C SER A 658 -9.44 -44.63 18.04
N ARG A 659 -8.69 -44.17 19.04
CA ARG A 659 -7.33 -44.68 19.29
C ARG A 659 -7.31 -45.95 20.13
N GLU A 660 -8.18 -46.02 21.13
CA GLU A 660 -8.09 -46.99 22.22
C GLU A 660 -9.16 -48.08 22.20
N VAL A 661 -10.29 -47.86 21.52
CA VAL A 661 -11.44 -48.76 21.51
C VAL A 661 -11.73 -49.29 20.11
N ASP A 662 -11.88 -48.39 19.13
CA ASP A 662 -12.23 -48.75 17.76
C ASP A 662 -11.40 -47.94 16.76
N GLN A 663 -10.30 -48.53 16.28
CA GLN A 663 -9.41 -47.92 15.27
C GLN A 663 -10.04 -47.74 13.90
N THR A 664 -11.22 -48.33 13.67
CA THR A 664 -11.99 -48.12 12.43
C THR A 664 -12.99 -46.98 12.56
N PHE A 665 -13.17 -46.42 13.77
CA PHE A 665 -14.06 -45.29 13.99
C PHE A 665 -13.54 -44.04 13.26
N PRO A 666 -14.38 -43.37 12.44
CA PRO A 666 -13.94 -42.24 11.63
C PRO A 666 -13.30 -41.12 12.45
N VAL A 667 -12.13 -40.67 12.01
CA VAL A 667 -11.47 -39.47 12.53
C VAL A 667 -11.56 -38.39 11.47
N TYR A 668 -12.19 -37.27 11.83
CA TYR A 668 -12.44 -36.13 10.96
C TYR A 668 -11.82 -34.88 11.57
#